data_AF-A0A6G2ILQ9-F1
#
_entry.id   AF-A0A6G2ILQ9-F1
#
_cell.length_a   1.000
_cell.length_b   1.000
_cell.length_c   1.000
_cell.angle_alpha   90.00
_cell.angle_beta   90.00
_cell.angle_gamma   90.00
#
_symmetry.space_group_name_H-M   'P 1'
#
loop_
_entity.id
_entity.type
_entity.pdbx_description
1 polymer ?
#
loop_
_entity_poly.entity_id
_entity_poly.type
_entity_poly.pdbx_seq_one_letter_code
_entity_poly.pdbx_strand_id
1 'polypeptide(L)'
;DDLCDPQYWVRQVREPVRFADAVTALTEHGATTFVEVGPDTVLAAMAEDTLPADTHVLATQRRDRHEAHTLLTALGALHTRGTDVDFTALHPGRHIDDLPTHPFLRDRYWADTRDYWSSAWAGAGGGDVVSAGLRPLAHPLLGAAVVMPGSGDVVLTGRISQTTHLWPSDHAVMGVVLLPGAALVEMALHAGDQVGCPLLAELTLHAPLVLPDEDAVVLRVVVGGPDESGSRTVGVFSATADDAPWTLHAEGLLTVAVTEPSVERADWPPAGAEEVPTDGFYRRLLDDGYAYGATFQGLRKVWRRGEELFAEVALPEPVDAEADRYGLHPVLLDSCLHAPLLAASRTDEGAMLPFAWTEVACHAVGAAALRVRIAPADGDAVSVAATDMLGNPVLTVGSLVSRPVTADRLQERAADQDAGYRVEWMPLPKPSGTASLAVLGEAPDGLDGGTRFTDLSALCAAVDEGMPVPDRVVVRCGAFDGGGDVPGEVRTTTGRVLELVQEWLALERFEDARLVLVTSNAVPDGQGPVNLAAAPVHGLLRSAQAEHPGRFALVDTDGSEASADALAAATTCGEPEIVLRDGEPRVPRLARATAGHVEPPALAAGTVLVTGGTGGLGGLVARHLVAEHGVRRLVLVSRRGVEAPGAGELVAELEEFGAEVSVAACDVSDRAALSAVLDGIPAGHPLTGVVHTAGVLDDGVVASLSAERLDAVLGAKADAAWHLHELTLGRPLAAFVVFSSSAGVFGAPGQGNYAAANTFLDALASHRRAMGLPAVSLAWGLWAAGGMGERLGAAELRRLGRNGFPAMTVEQGLALFDSALTADDALRVLVRLDLPALRAAGAASGPLSPVLRGLVTPARRAAGNTSTGESLHARLADLPAEERGPELLDLVRTEVARVLGHPSADSVAADQAFKDLGFDSLSAVELRNRLNAVTGLRLPATLVFDHPTATAVAAHLDRLLSYDGTRPSTVATVPVARVDDEPVVIVGMACRFPGGVSSPEELWR
;
A
#
# COMPACT_ATOMS: atom_id res chain seq x y z
N ASP A 1 61.44 -20.43 29.20
CA ASP A 1 62.08 -21.34 30.18
C ASP A 1 63.47 -20.90 30.62
N ASP A 2 64.40 -20.53 29.72
CA ASP A 2 65.77 -20.14 30.13
C ASP A 2 65.82 -18.87 31.02
N LEU A 3 64.98 -17.86 30.77
CA LEU A 3 64.86 -16.64 31.61
C LEU A 3 64.41 -16.92 33.06
N CYS A 4 63.78 -18.07 33.30
CA CYS A 4 63.31 -18.50 34.62
C CYS A 4 64.37 -19.30 35.39
N ASP A 5 65.52 -19.62 34.77
CA ASP A 5 66.65 -20.30 35.41
C ASP A 5 67.62 -19.27 36.06
N PRO A 6 67.92 -19.36 37.36
CA PRO A 6 68.94 -18.52 38.00
C PRO A 6 70.30 -18.51 37.29
N GLN A 7 70.68 -19.61 36.63
CA GLN A 7 71.94 -19.69 35.88
C GLN A 7 71.97 -18.76 34.66
N TYR A 8 70.82 -18.46 34.06
CA TYR A 8 70.74 -17.48 32.97
C TYR A 8 71.24 -16.11 33.42
N TRP A 9 70.80 -15.64 34.59
CA TRP A 9 71.20 -14.35 35.14
C TRP A 9 72.70 -14.29 35.48
N VAL A 10 73.28 -15.41 35.93
CA VAL A 10 74.73 -15.53 36.15
C VAL A 10 75.50 -15.46 34.83
N ARG A 11 75.02 -16.13 33.77
CA ARG A 11 75.62 -16.05 32.43
C ARG A 11 75.50 -14.66 31.85
N GLN A 12 74.34 -14.01 31.98
CA GLN A 12 74.08 -12.67 31.43
C GLN A 12 75.07 -11.60 31.92
N VAL A 13 75.58 -11.72 33.16
CA VAL A 13 76.56 -10.78 33.73
C VAL A 13 78.01 -11.16 33.39
N ARG A 14 78.29 -12.44 33.07
CA ARG A 14 79.65 -12.97 32.88
C ARG A 14 80.04 -13.21 31.42
N GLU A 15 79.08 -13.43 30.55
CA GLU A 15 79.28 -13.77 29.14
C GLU A 15 78.96 -12.55 28.25
N PRO A 16 79.51 -12.50 27.01
CA PRO A 16 79.19 -11.43 26.07
C PRO A 16 77.69 -11.38 25.74
N VAL A 17 77.08 -10.19 25.87
CA VAL A 17 75.67 -9.99 25.54
C VAL A 17 75.48 -10.00 24.02
N ARG A 18 74.76 -10.99 23.51
CA ARG A 18 74.46 -11.17 22.09
C ARG A 18 73.25 -10.34 21.62
N PHE A 19 73.32 -9.02 21.80
CA PHE A 19 72.21 -8.10 21.52
C PHE A 19 71.79 -8.11 20.04
N ALA A 20 72.75 -8.01 19.12
CA ALA A 20 72.49 -8.00 17.68
C ALA A 20 71.74 -9.26 17.22
N ASP A 21 72.20 -10.44 17.67
CA ASP A 21 71.56 -11.71 17.33
C ASP A 21 70.13 -11.80 17.88
N ALA A 22 69.87 -11.24 19.07
CA ALA A 22 68.55 -11.24 19.67
C ALA A 22 67.55 -10.37 18.90
N VAL A 23 67.94 -9.16 18.49
CA VAL A 23 67.04 -8.27 17.73
C VAL A 23 66.82 -8.78 16.30
N THR A 24 67.84 -9.33 15.64
CA THR A 24 67.68 -9.96 14.32
C THR A 24 66.73 -11.16 14.39
N ALA A 25 66.88 -12.03 15.38
CA ALA A 25 65.99 -13.17 15.57
C ALA A 25 64.53 -12.72 15.78
N LEU A 26 64.29 -11.63 16.53
CA LEU A 26 62.93 -11.10 16.71
C LEU A 26 62.32 -10.58 15.41
N THR A 27 63.10 -9.92 14.55
CA THR A 27 62.64 -9.50 13.22
C THR A 27 62.33 -10.69 12.31
N GLU A 28 63.12 -11.75 12.35
CA GLU A 28 62.83 -13.00 11.63
C GLU A 28 61.51 -13.65 12.10
N HIS A 29 61.11 -13.41 13.35
CA HIS A 29 59.83 -13.85 13.90
C HIS A 29 58.69 -12.82 13.70
N GLY A 30 58.90 -11.81 12.85
CA GLY A 30 57.87 -10.87 12.41
C GLY A 30 57.79 -9.57 13.21
N ALA A 31 58.72 -9.30 14.13
CA ALA A 31 58.76 -8.02 14.84
C ALA A 31 59.24 -6.89 13.91
N THR A 32 58.37 -5.91 13.66
CA THR A 32 58.67 -4.74 12.80
C THR A 32 58.86 -3.45 13.60
N THR A 33 58.52 -3.45 14.89
CA THR A 33 58.63 -2.29 15.79
C THR A 33 59.29 -2.69 17.10
N PHE A 34 60.30 -1.92 17.52
CA PHE A 34 61.11 -2.14 18.72
C PHE A 34 61.05 -0.91 19.62
N VAL A 35 60.98 -1.15 20.93
CA VAL A 35 60.92 -0.07 21.94
C VAL A 35 62.06 -0.25 22.93
N GLU A 36 62.97 0.73 23.01
CA GLU A 36 63.96 0.83 24.06
C GLU A 36 63.31 1.41 25.34
N VAL A 37 63.24 0.57 26.36
CA VAL A 37 62.86 0.95 27.72
C VAL A 37 64.12 1.13 28.54
N GLY A 38 64.58 2.37 28.63
CA GLY A 38 65.84 2.71 29.28
C GLY A 38 66.06 4.21 29.36
N PRO A 39 67.15 4.65 30.01
CA PRO A 39 67.40 6.06 30.34
C PRO A 39 67.83 6.92 29.14
N ASP A 40 68.04 6.34 27.96
CA ASP A 40 68.52 7.03 26.76
C ASP A 40 68.18 6.25 25.47
N THR A 41 68.91 6.52 24.38
CA THR A 41 68.72 5.95 23.02
C THR A 41 69.84 5.01 22.56
N VAL A 42 70.61 4.45 23.50
CA VAL A 42 71.84 3.74 23.16
C VAL A 42 71.52 2.42 22.44
N LEU A 43 70.54 1.67 22.92
CA LEU A 43 70.15 0.40 22.29
C LEU A 43 69.35 0.64 21.02
N ALA A 44 68.61 1.75 20.94
CA ALA A 44 67.85 2.14 19.76
C ALA A 44 68.77 2.38 18.57
N ALA A 45 69.84 3.16 18.75
CA ALA A 45 70.84 3.38 17.70
C ALA A 45 71.53 2.08 17.27
N MET A 46 71.90 1.22 18.22
CA MET A 46 72.51 -0.08 17.90
C MET A 46 71.55 -1.02 17.16
N ALA A 47 70.25 -0.98 17.48
CA ALA A 47 69.23 -1.76 16.79
C ALA A 47 68.98 -1.21 15.38
N GLU A 48 68.92 0.12 15.18
CA GLU A 48 68.80 0.74 13.86
C GLU A 48 69.99 0.38 12.93
N ASP A 49 71.21 0.32 13.47
CA ASP A 49 72.40 -0.08 12.71
C ASP A 49 72.43 -1.58 12.36
N THR A 50 71.69 -2.41 13.09
CA THR A 50 71.69 -3.89 12.95
C THR A 50 70.49 -4.38 12.12
N LEU A 51 69.35 -3.70 12.22
CA LEU A 51 68.08 -4.14 11.65
C LEU A 51 67.83 -3.51 10.26
N PRO A 52 66.92 -4.11 9.46
CA PRO A 52 66.50 -3.53 8.17
C PRO A 52 65.99 -2.07 8.27
N ALA A 53 66.08 -1.29 7.18
CA ALA A 53 65.69 0.12 7.19
C ALA A 53 64.18 0.38 7.36
N ASP A 54 63.35 -0.63 7.12
CA ASP A 54 61.90 -0.61 7.30
C ASP A 54 61.47 -0.99 8.73
N THR A 55 62.38 -1.46 9.58
CA THR A 55 62.13 -1.65 11.01
C THR A 55 62.15 -0.32 11.75
N HIS A 56 61.30 -0.21 12.76
CA HIS A 56 61.12 1.01 13.51
C HIS A 56 61.58 0.86 14.95
N VAL A 57 62.50 1.72 15.37
CA VAL A 57 63.01 1.69 16.75
C VAL A 57 62.67 3.00 17.46
N LEU A 58 62.06 2.89 18.63
CA LEU A 58 61.60 4.02 19.43
C LEU A 58 62.22 3.96 20.81
N ALA A 59 62.74 5.06 21.31
CA ALA A 59 63.23 5.17 22.68
C ALA A 59 62.23 5.90 23.57
N THR A 60 62.00 5.39 24.76
CA THR A 60 61.03 5.98 25.71
C THR A 60 61.63 7.11 26.55
N GLN A 61 62.96 7.22 26.63
CA GLN A 61 63.66 8.34 27.30
C GLN A 61 64.89 8.80 26.51
N ARG A 62 65.31 10.05 26.75
CA ARG A 62 66.52 10.67 26.19
C ARG A 62 67.12 11.61 27.22
N ARG A 63 68.45 11.55 27.43
CA ARG A 63 69.14 12.28 28.51
C ARG A 63 68.90 13.80 28.51
N ASP A 64 68.75 14.38 27.33
CA ASP A 64 68.60 15.84 27.16
C ASP A 64 67.16 16.27 26.80
N ARG A 65 66.16 15.42 27.05
CA ARG A 65 64.75 15.74 26.75
C ARG A 65 63.82 15.47 27.92
N HIS A 66 62.70 16.17 27.95
CA HIS A 66 61.68 16.00 28.97
C HIS A 66 61.10 14.58 28.92
N GLU A 67 61.14 13.86 30.05
CA GLU A 67 60.80 12.44 30.14
C GLU A 67 59.36 12.15 29.69
N ALA A 68 58.37 12.85 30.26
CA ALA A 68 56.97 12.63 29.92
C ALA A 68 56.64 12.96 28.45
N HIS A 69 57.32 13.97 27.88
CA HIS A 69 57.12 14.34 26.48
C HIS A 69 57.71 13.27 25.55
N THR A 70 58.89 12.75 25.90
CA THR A 70 59.56 11.69 25.13
C THR A 70 58.75 10.41 25.15
N LEU A 71 58.24 10.00 26.32
CA LEU A 71 57.39 8.83 26.47
C LEU A 71 56.06 8.96 25.70
N LEU A 72 55.34 10.08 25.86
CA LEU A 72 54.07 10.30 25.15
C LEU A 72 54.26 10.38 23.63
N THR A 73 55.39 10.95 23.17
CA THR A 73 55.74 10.96 21.74
C THR A 73 55.99 9.54 21.22
N ALA A 74 56.69 8.71 21.99
CA ALA A 74 56.93 7.31 21.61
C ALA A 74 55.62 6.51 21.55
N LEU A 75 54.73 6.69 22.53
CA LEU A 75 53.40 6.06 22.55
C LEU A 75 52.51 6.53 21.38
N GLY A 76 52.53 7.84 21.06
CA GLY A 76 51.83 8.36 19.89
C GLY A 76 52.36 7.79 18.57
N ALA A 77 53.68 7.64 18.44
CA ALA A 77 54.31 7.03 17.27
C ALA A 77 54.00 5.52 17.13
N LEU A 78 53.82 4.80 18.24
CA LEU A 78 53.33 3.43 18.24
C LEU A 78 51.88 3.37 17.76
N HIS A 79 51.02 4.23 18.28
CA HIS A 79 49.59 4.27 17.93
C HIS A 79 49.35 4.57 16.45
N THR A 80 50.02 5.58 15.88
CA THR A 80 49.86 5.94 14.46
C THR A 80 50.35 4.86 13.50
N ARG A 81 51.13 3.89 13.98
CA ARG A 81 51.57 2.72 13.23
C ARG A 81 50.67 1.50 13.42
N GLY A 82 49.55 1.66 14.12
CA GLY A 82 48.57 0.60 14.34
C GLY A 82 48.91 -0.33 15.51
N THR A 83 49.88 0.05 16.37
CA THR A 83 50.04 -0.65 17.66
C THR A 83 48.92 -0.19 18.59
N ASP A 84 48.19 -1.15 19.17
CA ASP A 84 47.14 -0.83 20.13
C ASP A 84 47.78 -0.31 21.42
N VAL A 85 47.57 0.97 21.72
CA VAL A 85 48.11 1.67 22.88
C VAL A 85 46.94 2.09 23.74
N ASP A 86 46.87 1.55 24.95
CA ASP A 86 45.84 1.92 25.91
C ASP A 86 46.15 3.30 26.53
N PHE A 87 45.63 4.35 25.89
CA PHE A 87 45.72 5.70 26.43
C PHE A 87 44.81 5.93 27.66
N THR A 88 43.86 5.04 27.95
CA THR A 88 42.99 5.19 29.13
C THR A 88 43.77 4.94 30.42
N ALA A 89 44.84 4.13 30.37
CA ALA A 89 45.77 3.93 31.48
C ALA A 89 46.51 5.23 31.91
N LEU A 90 46.69 6.20 31.00
CA LEU A 90 47.32 7.50 31.31
C LEU A 90 46.34 8.47 32.00
N HIS A 91 45.04 8.35 31.74
CA HIS A 91 43.99 9.21 32.28
C HIS A 91 42.74 8.43 32.71
N PRO A 92 42.82 7.64 33.81
CA PRO A 92 41.67 6.86 34.28
C PRO A 92 40.51 7.77 34.70
N GLY A 93 39.33 7.56 34.10
CA GLY A 93 38.08 8.23 34.49
C GLY A 93 37.82 9.60 33.85
N ARG A 94 38.58 10.01 32.83
CA ARG A 94 38.32 11.25 32.08
C ARG A 94 37.75 10.93 30.69
N HIS A 95 36.57 11.48 30.38
CA HIS A 95 36.04 11.44 29.03
C HIS A 95 36.88 12.38 28.15
N ILE A 96 37.35 11.89 26.99
CA ILE A 96 38.01 12.73 25.99
C ILE A 96 36.88 13.25 25.11
N ASP A 97 36.58 14.53 25.22
CA ASP A 97 35.55 15.18 24.41
C ASP A 97 35.85 15.00 22.91
N ASP A 98 34.80 14.88 22.10
CA ASP A 98 34.95 14.78 20.65
C ASP A 98 35.74 15.99 20.12
N LEU A 99 36.86 15.67 19.47
CA LEU A 99 37.63 16.68 18.75
C LEU A 99 36.85 17.13 17.52
N PRO A 100 37.14 18.34 17.00
CA PRO A 100 36.57 18.79 15.74
C PRO A 100 36.70 17.70 14.68
N THR A 101 35.59 17.42 14.00
CA THR A 101 35.56 16.41 12.94
C THR A 101 36.59 16.72 11.86
N HIS A 102 36.95 15.70 11.08
CA HIS A 102 37.91 15.84 9.99
C HIS A 102 37.63 17.13 9.21
N PRO A 103 38.62 18.02 9.01
CA PRO A 103 38.42 19.27 8.28
C PRO A 103 38.23 18.94 6.80
N PHE A 104 37.00 18.53 6.44
CA PHE A 104 36.63 18.20 5.08
C PHE A 104 37.06 19.33 4.16
N LEU A 105 37.70 18.96 3.06
CA LEU A 105 38.03 19.90 2.00
C LEU A 105 36.71 20.55 1.54
N ARG A 106 36.51 21.84 1.84
CA ARG A 106 35.24 22.55 1.59
C ARG A 106 35.14 23.06 0.16
N ASP A 107 35.51 22.20 -0.79
CA ASP A 107 35.30 22.48 -2.20
C ASP A 107 33.79 22.45 -2.49
N ARG A 108 33.32 23.44 -3.25
CA ARG A 108 31.89 23.64 -3.50
C ARG A 108 31.44 22.70 -4.61
N TYR A 109 31.00 21.50 -4.22
CA TYR A 109 30.33 20.55 -5.11
C TYR A 109 28.80 20.76 -5.03
N TRP A 110 28.29 21.76 -5.75
CA TRP A 110 26.86 22.05 -5.91
C TRP A 110 26.48 21.81 -7.39
N ALA A 111 25.36 21.12 -7.64
CA ALA A 111 24.80 21.02 -8.98
C ALA A 111 24.06 22.34 -9.30
N ASP A 112 24.69 23.25 -10.03
CA ASP A 112 24.06 24.47 -10.52
C ASP A 112 23.06 24.10 -11.64
N THR A 113 21.77 24.18 -11.32
CA THR A 113 20.64 23.51 -11.99
C THR A 113 20.19 24.18 -13.30
N ARG A 114 21.09 24.67 -14.16
CA ARG A 114 20.73 25.08 -15.53
C ARG A 114 21.64 24.50 -16.60
N ASP A 115 22.95 24.43 -16.33
CA ASP A 115 23.88 23.77 -17.24
C ASP A 115 23.92 22.24 -17.02
N TYR A 116 23.54 21.77 -15.82
CA TYR A 116 23.36 20.34 -15.55
C TYR A 116 22.16 19.74 -16.31
N TRP A 117 21.03 20.44 -16.40
CA TRP A 117 19.85 19.91 -17.11
C TRP A 117 19.99 20.00 -18.63
N SER A 118 20.69 20.99 -19.17
CA SER A 118 20.95 21.08 -20.62
C SER A 118 21.93 20.01 -21.12
N SER A 119 22.84 19.54 -20.27
CA SER A 119 23.79 18.47 -20.61
C SER A 119 23.30 17.06 -20.22
N ALA A 120 22.59 16.89 -19.09
CA ALA A 120 22.10 15.58 -18.66
C ALA A 120 20.91 15.05 -19.47
N TRP A 121 20.15 15.91 -20.15
CA TRP A 121 18.98 15.47 -20.94
C TRP A 121 19.20 15.43 -22.45
N ALA A 122 20.18 16.19 -22.95
CA ALA A 122 20.57 16.19 -24.37
C ALA A 122 21.68 15.17 -24.70
N GLY A 123 22.17 14.40 -23.74
CA GLY A 123 23.09 13.29 -24.00
C GLY A 123 23.85 12.84 -22.76
N ALA A 124 23.59 11.60 -22.32
CA ALA A 124 24.22 10.91 -21.20
C ALA A 124 23.75 11.34 -19.78
N GLY A 125 22.58 10.82 -19.38
CA GLY A 125 21.99 11.04 -18.04
C GLY A 125 21.30 9.82 -17.43
N GLY A 126 21.75 8.59 -17.73
CA GLY A 126 21.51 7.46 -16.81
C GLY A 126 22.54 7.57 -15.69
N GLY A 127 22.11 7.59 -14.43
CA GLY A 127 23.03 7.19 -13.35
C GLY A 127 23.64 5.87 -13.77
N ASP A 128 24.98 5.77 -13.76
CA ASP A 128 25.75 4.76 -14.49
C ASP A 128 25.06 3.38 -14.48
N VAL A 129 24.24 3.09 -15.48
CA VAL A 129 23.46 1.84 -15.52
C VAL A 129 24.43 0.65 -15.67
N VAL A 130 25.66 0.92 -16.12
CA VAL A 130 26.78 -0.03 -16.13
C VAL A 130 27.16 -0.45 -14.71
N SER A 131 27.09 0.45 -13.72
CA SER A 131 27.32 0.10 -12.31
C SER A 131 26.27 -0.88 -11.76
N ALA A 132 25.07 -0.90 -12.34
CA ALA A 132 24.01 -1.87 -12.06
C ALA A 132 24.10 -3.14 -12.95
N GLY A 133 25.15 -3.27 -13.76
CA GLY A 133 25.34 -4.38 -14.70
C GLY A 133 24.45 -4.33 -15.94
N LEU A 134 23.80 -3.18 -16.21
CA LEU A 134 22.93 -2.98 -17.36
C LEU A 134 23.69 -2.30 -18.50
N ARG A 135 23.29 -2.59 -19.74
CA ARG A 135 23.85 -1.95 -20.93
C ARG A 135 23.06 -0.67 -21.23
N PRO A 136 23.70 0.51 -21.31
CA PRO A 136 23.01 1.75 -21.66
C PRO A 136 22.53 1.71 -23.11
N LEU A 137 21.38 2.34 -23.36
CA LEU A 137 20.82 2.55 -24.70
C LEU A 137 20.73 4.05 -25.00
N ALA A 138 21.07 4.43 -26.23
CA ALA A 138 20.91 5.80 -26.72
C ALA A 138 19.51 5.99 -27.32
N HIS A 139 18.47 5.69 -26.54
CA HIS A 139 17.08 5.76 -26.97
C HIS A 139 16.24 6.59 -25.98
N PRO A 140 15.42 7.56 -26.42
CA PRO A 140 14.70 8.44 -25.51
C PRO A 140 13.70 7.73 -24.59
N LEU A 141 12.98 6.71 -25.10
CA LEU A 141 11.99 5.96 -24.32
C LEU A 141 12.58 4.76 -23.57
N LEU A 142 13.79 4.30 -23.93
CA LEU A 142 14.40 3.06 -23.42
C LEU A 142 15.85 3.37 -23.02
N GLY A 143 16.12 3.44 -21.72
CA GLY A 143 17.43 3.89 -21.22
C GLY A 143 18.47 2.77 -21.04
N ALA A 144 18.03 1.52 -20.87
CA ALA A 144 18.94 0.42 -20.60
C ALA A 144 18.40 -0.94 -21.09
N ALA A 145 19.31 -1.89 -21.29
CA ALA A 145 19.02 -3.28 -21.63
C ALA A 145 19.73 -4.25 -20.68
N VAL A 146 19.09 -5.38 -20.40
CA VAL A 146 19.67 -6.55 -19.73
C VAL A 146 19.48 -7.78 -20.60
N VAL A 147 20.51 -8.62 -20.68
CA VAL A 147 20.46 -9.90 -21.39
C VAL A 147 20.45 -11.02 -20.36
N MET A 148 19.47 -11.90 -20.44
CA MET A 148 19.31 -13.02 -19.52
C MET A 148 20.21 -14.18 -19.92
N PRO A 149 21.16 -14.60 -19.06
CA PRO A 149 21.99 -15.76 -19.35
C PRO A 149 21.16 -17.04 -19.35
N GLY A 150 21.41 -17.94 -20.29
CA GLY A 150 20.70 -19.22 -20.42
C GLY A 150 19.53 -19.19 -21.39
N SER A 151 18.56 -18.29 -21.19
CA SER A 151 17.39 -18.17 -22.09
C SER A 151 17.67 -17.35 -23.36
N GLY A 152 18.60 -16.39 -23.28
CA GLY A 152 18.87 -15.47 -24.39
C GLY A 152 17.81 -14.40 -24.58
N ASP A 153 16.94 -14.20 -23.56
CA ASP A 153 15.97 -13.10 -23.52
C ASP A 153 16.69 -11.77 -23.33
N VAL A 154 16.14 -10.71 -23.92
CA VAL A 154 16.64 -9.34 -23.76
C VAL A 154 15.50 -8.47 -23.25
N VAL A 155 15.73 -7.77 -22.14
CA VAL A 155 14.75 -6.84 -21.57
C VAL A 155 15.31 -5.42 -21.68
N LEU A 156 14.60 -4.55 -22.39
CA LEU A 156 14.86 -3.12 -22.45
C LEU A 156 13.93 -2.41 -21.48
N THR A 157 14.41 -1.39 -20.78
CA THR A 157 13.65 -0.68 -19.76
C THR A 157 13.78 0.83 -19.93
N GLY A 158 12.71 1.55 -19.62
CA GLY A 158 12.69 3.01 -19.62
C GLY A 158 11.58 3.58 -18.74
N ARG A 159 11.45 4.90 -18.73
CA ARG A 159 10.39 5.63 -18.01
C ARG A 159 9.89 6.77 -18.87
N ILE A 160 8.58 6.99 -18.86
CA ILE A 160 7.92 8.05 -19.61
C ILE A 160 6.93 8.80 -18.72
N SER A 161 6.90 10.12 -18.84
CA SER A 161 5.93 11.01 -18.18
C SER A 161 5.69 12.22 -19.08
N GLN A 162 4.50 12.81 -19.00
CA GLN A 162 4.15 14.06 -19.68
C GLN A 162 5.05 15.24 -19.27
N THR A 163 5.66 15.19 -18.08
CA THR A 163 6.59 16.23 -17.59
C THR A 163 8.00 16.09 -18.19
N THR A 164 8.37 14.87 -18.57
CA THR A 164 9.72 14.52 -19.03
C THR A 164 9.83 14.45 -20.55
N HIS A 165 8.76 14.01 -21.18
CA HIS A 165 8.60 13.94 -22.61
C HIS A 165 7.40 14.83 -22.91
N LEU A 166 7.62 15.94 -23.62
CA LEU A 166 6.58 16.94 -23.83
C LEU A 166 5.64 16.57 -24.99
N TRP A 167 6.10 15.78 -25.95
CA TRP A 167 5.28 15.42 -27.11
C TRP A 167 4.07 14.52 -26.77
N PRO A 168 4.12 13.53 -25.87
CA PRO A 168 2.98 12.64 -25.63
C PRO A 168 1.72 13.34 -25.12
N SER A 169 1.84 14.48 -24.42
CA SER A 169 0.67 15.24 -23.95
C SER A 169 -0.16 15.83 -25.09
N ASP A 170 0.41 15.96 -26.29
CA ASP A 170 -0.28 16.42 -27.49
C ASP A 170 -1.00 15.28 -28.23
N HIS A 171 -1.00 14.05 -27.71
CA HIS A 171 -1.73 12.92 -28.28
C HIS A 171 -2.82 12.43 -27.32
N ALA A 172 -3.99 13.05 -27.42
CA ALA A 172 -5.17 12.66 -26.65
C ALA A 172 -6.30 12.15 -27.57
N VAL A 173 -6.95 11.06 -27.15
CA VAL A 173 -8.09 10.46 -27.86
C VAL A 173 -9.24 10.28 -26.87
N MET A 174 -10.43 10.77 -27.21
CA MET A 174 -11.62 10.80 -26.36
C MET A 174 -11.35 11.42 -24.97
N GLY A 175 -10.49 12.45 -24.94
CA GLY A 175 -10.11 13.17 -23.71
C GLY A 175 -9.06 12.49 -22.83
N VAL A 176 -8.47 11.36 -23.28
CA VAL A 176 -7.44 10.62 -22.55
C VAL A 176 -6.10 10.72 -23.26
N VAL A 177 -5.03 11.09 -22.54
CA VAL A 177 -3.65 11.14 -23.08
C VAL A 177 -3.12 9.72 -23.25
N LEU A 178 -2.80 9.34 -24.48
CA LEU A 178 -2.33 8.00 -24.84
C LEU A 178 -0.94 8.08 -25.45
N LEU A 179 -0.08 7.12 -25.11
CA LEU A 179 1.09 6.85 -25.94
C LEU A 179 0.63 6.27 -27.28
N PRO A 180 0.97 6.87 -28.44
CA PRO A 180 0.49 6.41 -29.73
C PRO A 180 1.02 5.00 -30.05
N GLY A 181 0.24 4.22 -30.80
CA GLY A 181 0.66 2.89 -31.26
C GLY A 181 1.97 2.92 -32.04
N ALA A 182 2.25 4.03 -32.74
CA ALA A 182 3.52 4.30 -33.41
C ALA A 182 4.74 4.21 -32.46
N ALA A 183 4.61 4.64 -31.20
CA ALA A 183 5.69 4.53 -30.22
C ALA A 183 5.93 3.08 -29.78
N LEU A 184 4.88 2.26 -29.72
CA LEU A 184 5.01 0.83 -29.40
C LEU A 184 5.73 0.08 -30.53
N VAL A 185 5.43 0.42 -31.79
CA VAL A 185 6.13 -0.11 -32.98
C VAL A 185 7.60 0.30 -32.99
N GLU A 186 7.88 1.59 -32.73
CA GLU A 186 9.24 2.12 -32.67
C GLU A 186 10.07 1.38 -31.61
N MET A 187 9.53 1.21 -30.40
CA MET A 187 10.20 0.48 -29.32
C MET A 187 10.46 -0.99 -29.66
N ALA A 188 9.52 -1.65 -30.36
CA ALA A 188 9.67 -3.03 -30.80
C ALA A 188 10.77 -3.18 -31.87
N LEU A 189 10.82 -2.26 -32.85
CA LEU A 189 11.88 -2.23 -33.86
C LEU A 189 13.25 -1.98 -33.23
N HIS A 190 13.33 -1.00 -32.32
CA HIS A 190 14.57 -0.71 -31.59
C HIS A 190 15.05 -1.93 -30.80
N ALA A 191 14.14 -2.66 -30.16
CA ALA A 191 14.45 -3.91 -29.45
C ALA A 191 14.91 -5.01 -30.41
N GLY A 192 14.30 -5.11 -31.60
CA GLY A 192 14.73 -6.00 -32.69
C GLY A 192 16.17 -5.73 -33.15
N ASP A 193 16.54 -4.47 -33.31
CA ASP A 193 17.91 -4.09 -33.67
C ASP A 193 18.93 -4.54 -32.61
N GLN A 194 18.56 -4.53 -31.32
CA GLN A 194 19.44 -5.01 -30.25
C GLN A 194 19.75 -6.52 -30.33
N VAL A 195 18.92 -7.29 -31.03
CA VAL A 195 19.04 -8.75 -31.18
C VAL A 195 19.29 -9.20 -32.62
N GLY A 196 19.48 -8.25 -33.55
CA GLY A 196 19.73 -8.53 -34.97
C GLY A 196 18.49 -9.03 -35.74
N CYS A 197 17.28 -8.68 -35.28
CA CYS A 197 16.01 -9.01 -35.94
C CYS A 197 15.30 -7.71 -36.36
N PRO A 198 15.69 -7.10 -37.50
CA PRO A 198 15.25 -5.75 -37.88
C PRO A 198 13.82 -5.70 -38.47
N LEU A 199 13.21 -6.86 -38.77
CA LEU A 199 11.86 -6.94 -39.31
C LEU A 199 10.88 -7.33 -38.21
N LEU A 200 9.90 -6.46 -37.97
CA LEU A 200 8.73 -6.76 -37.15
C LEU A 200 7.69 -7.45 -38.04
N ALA A 201 7.63 -8.78 -37.97
CA ALA A 201 6.74 -9.58 -38.79
C ALA A 201 5.27 -9.32 -38.45
N GLU A 202 4.97 -9.28 -37.15
CA GLU A 202 3.65 -8.88 -36.64
C GLU A 202 3.77 -8.18 -35.29
N LEU A 203 2.86 -7.25 -35.02
CA LEU A 203 2.65 -6.66 -33.69
C LEU A 203 1.17 -6.34 -33.49
N THR A 204 0.57 -7.00 -32.51
CA THR A 204 -0.82 -6.79 -32.09
C THR A 204 -0.86 -5.88 -30.87
N LEU A 205 -1.72 -4.86 -30.90
CA LEU A 205 -1.93 -3.91 -29.79
C LEU A 205 -3.14 -4.36 -28.97
N HIS A 206 -2.92 -4.76 -27.72
CA HIS A 206 -3.95 -5.31 -26.81
C HIS A 206 -4.63 -4.24 -25.95
N ALA A 207 -3.84 -3.25 -25.53
CA ALA A 207 -4.29 -2.23 -24.61
C ALA A 207 -3.60 -0.89 -24.90
N PRO A 208 -4.37 0.21 -25.05
CA PRO A 208 -3.81 1.56 -25.07
C PRO A 208 -2.97 1.82 -23.81
N LEU A 209 -1.83 2.49 -23.96
CA LEU A 209 -1.00 2.90 -22.84
C LEU A 209 -1.37 4.33 -22.46
N VAL A 210 -2.12 4.47 -21.36
CA VAL A 210 -2.55 5.77 -20.82
C VAL A 210 -1.42 6.40 -20.04
N LEU A 211 -1.17 7.69 -20.28
CA LEU A 211 -0.17 8.46 -19.52
C LEU A 211 -0.88 9.32 -18.46
N PRO A 212 -0.63 9.11 -17.16
CA PRO A 212 -1.17 9.96 -16.10
C PRO A 212 -0.54 11.36 -16.12
N ASP A 213 -1.22 12.33 -15.51
CA ASP A 213 -0.84 13.75 -15.58
C ASP A 213 0.49 14.07 -14.88
N GLU A 214 0.73 13.50 -13.70
CA GLU A 214 1.91 13.83 -12.86
C GLU A 214 2.89 12.66 -12.69
N ASP A 215 2.47 11.43 -12.95
CA ASP A 215 3.28 10.23 -12.68
C ASP A 215 4.06 9.75 -13.92
N ALA A 216 5.21 9.13 -13.67
CA ALA A 216 5.97 8.46 -14.73
C ALA A 216 5.64 6.96 -14.76
N VAL A 217 5.35 6.45 -15.96
CA VAL A 217 5.12 5.04 -16.22
C VAL A 217 6.46 4.37 -16.55
N VAL A 218 6.71 3.21 -15.96
CA VAL A 218 7.87 2.37 -16.31
C VAL A 218 7.51 1.55 -17.54
N LEU A 219 8.41 1.54 -18.53
CA LEU A 219 8.29 0.76 -19.76
C LEU A 219 9.23 -0.43 -19.73
N ARG A 220 8.76 -1.59 -20.19
CA ARG A 220 9.61 -2.75 -20.48
C ARG A 220 9.29 -3.34 -21.84
N VAL A 221 10.32 -3.58 -22.63
CA VAL A 221 10.22 -4.37 -23.86
C VAL A 221 10.97 -5.66 -23.63
N VAL A 222 10.26 -6.79 -23.70
CA VAL A 222 10.83 -8.12 -23.48
C VAL A 222 10.91 -8.83 -24.83
N VAL A 223 12.11 -9.17 -25.24
CA VAL A 223 12.39 -9.97 -26.44
C VAL A 223 12.80 -11.37 -26.00
N GLY A 224 12.08 -12.39 -26.45
CA GLY A 224 12.37 -13.78 -26.11
C GLY A 224 13.67 -14.29 -26.75
N GLY A 225 14.18 -15.41 -26.22
CA GLY A 225 15.21 -16.23 -26.87
C GLY A 225 14.85 -16.60 -28.32
N PRO A 226 15.86 -16.86 -29.18
CA PRO A 226 15.61 -17.21 -30.57
C PRO A 226 15.01 -18.61 -30.68
N ASP A 227 14.02 -18.78 -31.55
CA ASP A 227 13.52 -20.10 -31.94
C ASP A 227 14.46 -20.80 -32.95
N GLU A 228 14.06 -21.98 -33.44
CA GLU A 228 14.85 -22.75 -34.43
C GLU A 228 15.06 -21.99 -35.75
N SER A 229 14.20 -21.02 -36.08
CA SER A 229 14.29 -20.18 -37.27
C SER A 229 15.09 -18.89 -37.05
N GLY A 230 15.48 -18.60 -35.80
CA GLY A 230 16.10 -17.35 -35.39
C GLY A 230 15.11 -16.21 -35.12
N SER A 231 13.81 -16.49 -35.17
CA SER A 231 12.75 -15.52 -34.85
C SER A 231 12.60 -15.39 -33.33
N ARG A 232 12.10 -14.24 -32.87
CA ARG A 232 11.99 -13.90 -31.45
C ARG A 232 10.65 -13.23 -31.15
N THR A 233 9.99 -13.63 -30.08
CA THR A 233 8.81 -12.93 -29.59
C THR A 233 9.21 -11.56 -29.02
N VAL A 234 8.31 -10.58 -29.10
CA VAL A 234 8.46 -9.27 -28.46
C VAL A 234 7.18 -8.91 -27.73
N GLY A 235 7.31 -8.38 -26.52
CA GLY A 235 6.20 -7.86 -25.72
C GLY A 235 6.55 -6.49 -25.13
N VAL A 236 5.63 -5.53 -25.24
CA VAL A 236 5.75 -4.19 -24.66
C VAL A 236 4.82 -4.07 -23.47
N PHE A 237 5.39 -3.77 -22.31
CA PHE A 237 4.70 -3.71 -21.03
C PHE A 237 4.89 -2.36 -20.36
N SER A 238 3.94 -2.01 -19.50
CA SER A 238 4.06 -0.83 -18.65
C SER A 238 3.58 -1.08 -17.22
N ALA A 239 4.07 -0.27 -16.28
CA ALA A 239 3.63 -0.26 -14.89
C ALA A 239 3.69 1.17 -14.32
N THR A 240 2.69 1.59 -13.55
CA THR A 240 2.59 2.94 -12.96
C THR A 240 3.55 3.17 -11.79
N ALA A 241 4.08 2.10 -11.21
CA ALA A 241 5.09 2.11 -10.16
C ALA A 241 5.95 0.84 -10.23
N ASP A 242 7.12 0.84 -9.57
CA ASP A 242 8.06 -0.29 -9.62
C ASP A 242 7.48 -1.62 -9.07
N ASP A 243 6.43 -1.55 -8.24
CA ASP A 243 5.71 -2.70 -7.66
C ASP A 243 4.30 -2.91 -8.25
N ALA A 244 3.90 -2.14 -9.27
CA ALA A 244 2.59 -2.31 -9.91
C ALA A 244 2.61 -3.53 -10.87
N PRO A 245 1.46 -4.21 -11.08
CA PRO A 245 1.37 -5.26 -12.08
C PRO A 245 1.68 -4.69 -13.47
N TRP A 246 2.35 -5.50 -14.30
CA TRP A 246 2.68 -5.13 -15.67
C TRP A 246 1.47 -5.33 -16.58
N THR A 247 1.10 -4.29 -17.30
CA THR A 247 0.09 -4.36 -18.36
C THR A 247 0.78 -4.63 -19.70
N LEU A 248 0.36 -5.67 -20.42
CA LEU A 248 0.79 -5.95 -21.78
C LEU A 248 0.04 -5.03 -22.76
N HIS A 249 0.77 -4.19 -23.47
CA HIS A 249 0.23 -3.24 -24.43
C HIS A 249 0.33 -3.75 -25.86
N ALA A 250 1.43 -4.42 -26.20
CA ALA A 250 1.67 -4.96 -27.53
C ALA A 250 2.44 -6.28 -27.45
N GLU A 251 2.09 -7.24 -28.31
CA GLU A 251 2.82 -8.51 -28.46
C GLU A 251 3.01 -8.85 -29.93
N GLY A 252 4.12 -9.52 -30.27
CA GLY A 252 4.44 -9.77 -31.67
C GLY A 252 5.68 -10.64 -31.90
N LEU A 253 6.13 -10.67 -33.16
CA LEU A 253 7.24 -11.48 -33.64
C LEU A 253 8.25 -10.64 -34.42
N LEU A 254 9.53 -10.76 -34.05
CA LEU A 254 10.68 -10.19 -34.73
C LEU A 254 11.41 -11.29 -35.50
N THR A 255 11.89 -10.97 -36.70
CA THR A 255 12.59 -11.94 -37.57
C THR A 255 13.86 -11.36 -38.16
N VAL A 256 14.77 -12.26 -38.59
CA VAL A 256 16.02 -11.92 -39.27
C VAL A 256 15.86 -11.66 -40.78
N ALA A 257 14.64 -11.80 -41.31
CA ALA A 257 14.38 -11.61 -42.73
C ALA A 257 14.55 -10.13 -43.11
N VAL A 258 15.34 -9.86 -44.15
CA VAL A 258 15.51 -8.53 -44.71
C VAL A 258 14.56 -8.42 -45.92
N THR A 259 13.48 -7.67 -45.77
CA THR A 259 12.61 -7.32 -46.90
C THR A 259 13.36 -6.32 -47.78
N GLU A 260 13.62 -6.64 -49.05
CA GLU A 260 14.14 -5.65 -49.98
C GLU A 260 13.12 -4.51 -50.12
N PRO A 261 13.54 -3.23 -49.97
CA PRO A 261 12.62 -2.11 -50.03
C PRO A 261 11.98 -2.03 -51.43
N SER A 262 10.70 -2.37 -51.55
CA SER A 262 9.96 -2.35 -52.81
C SER A 262 9.45 -0.95 -53.19
N VAL A 263 10.17 0.11 -52.79
CA VAL A 263 9.73 1.48 -53.03
C VAL A 263 10.29 1.95 -54.37
N GLU A 264 9.43 1.94 -55.40
CA GLU A 264 9.77 2.57 -56.67
C GLU A 264 9.99 4.08 -56.48
N ARG A 265 11.08 4.60 -57.03
CA ARG A 265 11.40 6.03 -56.99
C ARG A 265 10.40 6.78 -57.87
N ALA A 266 9.29 7.22 -57.28
CA ALA A 266 8.21 7.89 -57.97
C ALA A 266 8.47 9.40 -58.13
N ASP A 267 8.00 9.98 -59.24
CA ASP A 267 7.87 11.43 -59.38
C ASP A 267 6.93 11.98 -58.29
N TRP A 268 7.20 13.18 -57.75
CA TRP A 268 6.44 13.76 -56.64
C TRP A 268 5.97 15.20 -56.91
N PRO A 269 4.67 15.50 -56.74
CA PRO A 269 3.59 14.54 -56.46
C PRO A 269 3.40 13.57 -57.64
N PRO A 270 2.90 12.35 -57.40
CA PRO A 270 2.76 11.33 -58.45
C PRO A 270 1.92 11.81 -59.63
N ALA A 271 2.35 11.47 -60.85
CA ALA A 271 1.59 11.77 -62.06
C ALA A 271 0.16 11.20 -61.95
N GLY A 272 -0.83 12.05 -62.22
CA GLY A 272 -2.25 11.71 -62.15
C GLY A 272 -2.87 11.75 -60.75
N ALA A 273 -2.16 12.20 -59.72
CA ALA A 273 -2.71 12.41 -58.38
C ALA A 273 -3.30 13.83 -58.23
N GLU A 274 -4.49 13.93 -57.63
CA GLU A 274 -5.18 15.19 -57.35
C GLU A 274 -4.95 15.63 -55.89
N GLU A 275 -4.67 16.91 -55.65
CA GLU A 275 -4.43 17.43 -54.29
C GLU A 275 -5.74 17.47 -53.48
N VAL A 276 -5.69 16.95 -52.26
CA VAL A 276 -6.79 16.92 -51.30
C VAL A 276 -6.64 18.08 -50.31
N PRO A 277 -7.64 18.98 -50.16
CA PRO A 277 -7.55 20.08 -49.20
C PRO A 277 -7.41 19.58 -47.75
N THR A 278 -6.38 20.07 -47.05
CA THR A 278 -6.10 19.74 -45.64
C THR A 278 -6.66 20.79 -44.66
N ASP A 279 -7.26 21.88 -45.17
CA ASP A 279 -7.77 22.97 -44.36
C ASP A 279 -8.83 22.51 -43.33
N GLY A 280 -8.62 22.88 -42.07
CA GLY A 280 -9.50 22.55 -40.96
C GLY A 280 -9.58 21.07 -40.60
N PHE A 281 -8.68 20.23 -41.13
CA PHE A 281 -8.64 18.79 -40.86
C PHE A 281 -8.52 18.46 -39.37
N TYR A 282 -7.50 18.98 -38.68
CA TYR A 282 -7.30 18.70 -37.25
C TYR A 282 -8.42 19.23 -36.36
N ARG A 283 -9.14 20.27 -36.79
CA ARG A 283 -10.34 20.73 -36.08
C ARG A 283 -11.48 19.72 -36.19
N ARG A 284 -11.67 19.09 -37.36
CA ARG A 284 -12.65 18.01 -37.53
C ARG A 284 -12.27 16.78 -36.70
N LEU A 285 -10.98 16.43 -36.68
CA LEU A 285 -10.47 15.36 -35.83
C LEU A 285 -10.74 15.61 -34.34
N LEU A 286 -10.58 16.85 -33.86
CA LEU A 286 -10.95 17.22 -32.50
C LEU A 286 -12.43 16.98 -32.21
N ASP A 287 -13.33 17.34 -33.14
CA ASP A 287 -14.77 17.08 -33.02
C ASP A 287 -15.08 15.56 -33.03
N ASP A 288 -14.26 14.77 -33.71
CA ASP A 288 -14.34 13.30 -33.76
C ASP A 288 -13.58 12.63 -32.59
N GLY A 289 -13.10 13.40 -31.61
CA GLY A 289 -12.47 12.94 -30.38
C GLY A 289 -10.94 12.79 -30.41
N TYR A 290 -10.27 13.12 -31.51
CA TYR A 290 -8.81 13.15 -31.61
C TYR A 290 -8.28 14.54 -31.27
N ALA A 291 -7.91 14.74 -30.01
CA ALA A 291 -7.28 15.97 -29.53
C ALA A 291 -5.76 15.93 -29.80
N TYR A 292 -5.40 16.10 -31.07
CA TYR A 292 -4.00 16.24 -31.50
C TYR A 292 -3.51 17.69 -31.33
N GLY A 293 -2.63 17.88 -30.35
CA GLY A 293 -1.93 19.13 -30.09
C GLY A 293 -0.91 19.46 -31.18
N ALA A 294 -0.25 20.62 -31.07
CA ALA A 294 0.58 21.18 -32.15
C ALA A 294 1.67 20.21 -32.63
N THR A 295 2.20 19.37 -31.74
CA THR A 295 3.23 18.39 -32.05
C THR A 295 2.74 17.30 -33.01
N PHE A 296 1.49 16.85 -32.88
CA PHE A 296 0.91 15.80 -33.72
C PHE A 296 0.28 16.34 -35.02
N GLN A 297 0.42 17.63 -35.31
CA GLN A 297 -0.12 18.22 -36.54
C GLN A 297 0.88 18.19 -37.71
N GLY A 298 1.53 17.03 -37.95
CA GLY A 298 2.63 16.88 -38.90
C GLY A 298 2.25 16.75 -40.38
N LEU A 299 0.99 16.46 -40.71
CA LEU A 299 0.48 16.34 -42.08
C LEU A 299 0.52 17.69 -42.84
N ARG A 300 1.28 17.77 -43.92
CA ARG A 300 1.47 19.00 -44.72
C ARG A 300 0.59 19.05 -45.95
N LYS A 301 0.65 18.01 -46.78
CA LYS A 301 -0.07 17.91 -48.05
C LYS A 301 -0.52 16.49 -48.30
N VAL A 302 -1.65 16.35 -49.00
CA VAL A 302 -2.20 15.05 -49.39
C VAL A 302 -2.60 15.09 -50.86
N TRP A 303 -2.34 14.02 -51.59
CA TRP A 303 -2.83 13.77 -52.94
C TRP A 303 -3.50 12.41 -53.02
N ARG A 304 -4.48 12.27 -53.92
CA ARG A 304 -5.22 11.03 -54.15
C ARG A 304 -5.09 10.58 -55.59
N ARG A 305 -4.85 9.29 -55.79
CA ARG A 305 -4.89 8.64 -57.11
C ARG A 305 -5.64 7.32 -57.00
N GLY A 306 -6.91 7.33 -57.39
CA GLY A 306 -7.80 6.19 -57.14
C GLY A 306 -7.96 5.95 -55.64
N GLU A 307 -7.61 4.74 -55.18
CA GLU A 307 -7.63 4.35 -53.77
C GLU A 307 -6.29 4.60 -53.05
N GLU A 308 -5.25 5.01 -53.79
CA GLU A 308 -3.95 5.37 -53.20
C GLU A 308 -3.98 6.81 -52.66
N LEU A 309 -3.37 7.00 -51.49
CA LEU A 309 -3.11 8.30 -50.89
C LEU A 309 -1.61 8.55 -50.83
N PHE A 310 -1.23 9.79 -51.11
CA PHE A 310 0.15 10.25 -51.02
C PHE A 310 0.18 11.42 -50.07
N ALA A 311 1.12 11.44 -49.12
CA ALA A 311 1.21 12.49 -48.13
C ALA A 311 2.64 13.00 -47.95
N GLU A 312 2.78 14.30 -47.76
CA GLU A 312 3.99 14.89 -47.16
C GLU A 312 3.72 15.11 -45.67
N VAL A 313 4.56 14.52 -44.83
CA VAL A 313 4.51 14.67 -43.37
C VAL A 313 5.86 15.18 -42.88
N ALA A 314 5.85 16.03 -41.86
CA ALA A 314 7.09 16.55 -41.28
C ALA A 314 6.90 16.83 -39.79
N LEU A 315 7.94 16.54 -39.00
CA LEU A 315 8.00 16.92 -37.59
C LEU A 315 7.91 18.45 -37.46
N PRO A 316 7.12 18.97 -36.50
CA PRO A 316 7.15 20.39 -36.16
C PRO A 316 8.38 20.72 -35.29
N GLU A 317 8.89 21.96 -35.42
CA GLU A 317 9.87 22.50 -34.46
C GLU A 317 9.20 22.63 -33.07
N PRO A 318 9.88 22.26 -31.96
CA PRO A 318 11.28 21.85 -31.85
C PRO A 318 11.54 20.33 -31.90
N VAL A 319 10.52 19.51 -32.19
CA VAL A 319 10.60 18.03 -32.09
C VAL A 319 11.46 17.41 -33.20
N ASP A 320 11.62 18.12 -34.32
CA ASP A 320 12.53 17.74 -35.40
C ASP A 320 14.00 17.61 -34.95
N ALA A 321 14.42 18.35 -33.92
CA ALA A 321 15.75 18.25 -33.34
C ALA A 321 16.04 16.91 -32.64
N GLU A 322 15.01 16.10 -32.33
CA GLU A 322 15.15 14.77 -31.72
C GLU A 322 15.03 13.63 -32.75
N ALA A 323 14.86 13.93 -34.04
CA ALA A 323 14.58 12.92 -35.07
C ALA A 323 15.67 11.84 -35.18
N ASP A 324 16.93 12.21 -34.97
CA ASP A 324 18.11 11.32 -35.04
C ASP A 324 18.27 10.40 -33.83
N ARG A 325 17.50 10.61 -32.75
CA ARG A 325 17.52 9.79 -31.52
C ARG A 325 16.62 8.56 -31.60
N TYR A 326 15.76 8.48 -32.62
CA TYR A 326 14.85 7.36 -32.85
C TYR A 326 15.18 6.66 -34.16
N GLY A 327 14.75 5.41 -34.30
CA GLY A 327 14.74 4.76 -35.62
C GLY A 327 13.85 5.57 -36.58
N LEU A 328 12.61 5.82 -36.16
CA LEU A 328 11.72 6.80 -36.75
C LEU A 328 10.91 7.45 -35.62
N HIS A 329 10.91 8.78 -35.53
CA HIS A 329 10.26 9.48 -34.41
C HIS A 329 8.75 9.10 -34.34
N PRO A 330 8.20 8.72 -33.16
CA PRO A 330 6.82 8.27 -33.03
C PRO A 330 5.78 9.24 -33.61
N VAL A 331 5.94 10.55 -33.38
CA VAL A 331 5.10 11.62 -33.96
C VAL A 331 5.11 11.61 -35.50
N LEU A 332 6.26 11.35 -36.13
CA LEU A 332 6.38 11.32 -37.59
C LEU A 332 5.73 10.06 -38.17
N LEU A 333 5.95 8.91 -37.51
CA LEU A 333 5.31 7.65 -37.87
C LEU A 333 3.78 7.75 -37.72
N ASP A 334 3.30 8.31 -36.62
CA ASP A 334 1.86 8.52 -36.39
C ASP A 334 1.24 9.47 -37.42
N SER A 335 1.94 10.56 -37.75
CA SER A 335 1.52 11.51 -38.80
C SER A 335 1.33 10.85 -40.18
N CYS A 336 2.04 9.75 -40.48
CA CYS A 336 1.84 8.99 -41.71
C CYS A 336 0.43 8.39 -41.80
N LEU A 337 -0.23 8.17 -40.66
CA LEU A 337 -1.55 7.55 -40.55
C LEU A 337 -2.71 8.56 -40.62
N HIS A 338 -2.41 9.86 -40.77
CA HIS A 338 -3.43 10.90 -40.77
C HIS A 338 -4.14 11.05 -42.14
N ALA A 339 -3.47 10.70 -43.24
CA ALA A 339 -4.07 10.80 -44.58
C ALA A 339 -5.28 9.87 -44.78
N PRO A 340 -5.29 8.62 -44.28
CA PRO A 340 -6.49 7.77 -44.29
C PRO A 340 -7.64 8.36 -43.46
N LEU A 341 -7.36 8.96 -42.30
CA LEU A 341 -8.38 9.63 -41.48
C LEU A 341 -8.99 10.83 -42.21
N LEU A 342 -8.21 11.54 -43.03
CA LEU A 342 -8.71 12.61 -43.90
C LEU A 342 -9.63 12.08 -45.01
N ALA A 343 -9.37 10.88 -45.52
CA ALA A 343 -10.09 10.28 -46.65
C ALA A 343 -11.30 9.41 -46.26
N ALA A 344 -11.41 9.03 -44.99
CA ALA A 344 -12.51 8.23 -44.45
C ALA A 344 -13.82 9.03 -44.33
N SER A 345 -14.95 8.36 -44.54
CA SER A 345 -16.28 8.92 -44.25
C SER A 345 -16.64 8.65 -42.79
N ARG A 346 -17.35 9.57 -42.14
CA ARG A 346 -17.77 9.47 -40.72
C ARG A 346 -18.37 8.09 -40.43
N THR A 347 -17.85 7.42 -39.39
CA THR A 347 -18.44 6.22 -38.80
C THR A 347 -19.01 6.57 -37.44
N ASP A 348 -20.25 6.20 -37.16
CA ASP A 348 -20.88 6.35 -35.82
C ASP A 348 -20.27 5.38 -34.77
N GLU A 349 -19.22 4.63 -35.13
CA GLU A 349 -18.66 3.51 -34.35
C GLU A 349 -17.51 3.88 -33.39
N GLY A 350 -17.07 5.15 -33.32
CA GLY A 350 -16.02 5.63 -32.40
C GLY A 350 -14.68 5.96 -33.07
N ALA A 351 -13.64 6.20 -32.26
CA ALA A 351 -12.30 6.54 -32.76
C ALA A 351 -11.56 5.30 -33.27
N MET A 352 -11.10 5.33 -34.51
CA MET A 352 -10.22 4.32 -35.10
C MET A 352 -8.80 4.43 -34.54
N LEU A 353 -8.32 3.36 -33.91
CA LEU A 353 -6.94 3.24 -33.43
C LEU A 353 -6.22 2.07 -34.15
N PRO A 354 -4.90 2.17 -34.37
CA PRO A 354 -4.10 1.04 -34.83
C PRO A 354 -4.31 -0.19 -33.94
N PHE A 355 -4.51 -1.36 -34.54
CA PHE A 355 -4.73 -2.62 -33.84
C PHE A 355 -3.66 -3.66 -34.15
N ALA A 356 -3.30 -3.85 -35.42
CA ALA A 356 -2.29 -4.83 -35.82
C ALA A 356 -1.41 -4.29 -36.94
N TRP A 357 -0.11 -4.48 -36.80
CA TRP A 357 0.93 -4.11 -37.75
C TRP A 357 1.60 -5.37 -38.27
N THR A 358 1.85 -5.46 -39.58
CA THR A 358 2.48 -6.62 -40.22
C THR A 358 3.56 -6.15 -41.20
N GLU A 359 4.68 -6.87 -41.22
CA GLU A 359 5.84 -6.59 -42.09
C GLU A 359 6.33 -5.14 -41.97
N VAL A 360 6.65 -4.70 -40.76
CA VAL A 360 7.20 -3.37 -40.50
C VAL A 360 8.73 -3.40 -40.53
N ALA A 361 9.32 -2.61 -41.41
CA ALA A 361 10.78 -2.45 -41.53
C ALA A 361 11.15 -0.97 -41.62
N CYS A 362 12.12 -0.56 -40.81
CA CYS A 362 12.78 0.74 -40.90
C CYS A 362 14.09 0.59 -41.67
N HIS A 363 14.23 1.30 -42.79
CA HIS A 363 15.36 1.19 -43.72
C HIS A 363 16.42 2.28 -43.51
N ALA A 364 16.03 3.40 -42.89
CA ALA A 364 16.90 4.53 -42.62
C ALA A 364 16.43 5.29 -41.36
N VAL A 365 17.36 5.90 -40.64
CA VAL A 365 17.10 6.61 -39.38
C VAL A 365 17.26 8.12 -39.51
N GLY A 366 16.71 8.89 -38.58
CA GLY A 366 16.91 10.35 -38.51
C GLY A 366 16.10 11.19 -39.51
N ALA A 367 15.06 10.62 -40.12
CA ALA A 367 14.18 11.38 -40.99
C ALA A 367 13.31 12.36 -40.18
N ALA A 368 13.32 13.64 -40.56
CA ALA A 368 12.42 14.67 -40.00
C ALA A 368 11.20 14.96 -40.90
N ALA A 369 11.24 14.51 -42.15
CA ALA A 369 10.16 14.65 -43.12
C ALA A 369 10.11 13.43 -44.06
N LEU A 370 8.90 13.03 -44.42
CA LEU A 370 8.65 11.87 -45.27
C LEU A 370 7.66 12.18 -46.39
N ARG A 371 7.86 11.48 -47.50
CA ARG A 371 6.87 11.27 -48.56
C ARG A 371 6.30 9.88 -48.39
N VAL A 372 5.00 9.81 -48.15
CA VAL A 372 4.31 8.58 -47.76
C VAL A 372 3.35 8.18 -48.88
N ARG A 373 3.38 6.93 -49.29
CA ARG A 373 2.36 6.28 -50.12
C ARG A 373 1.59 5.30 -49.27
N ILE A 374 0.26 5.40 -49.31
CA ILE A 374 -0.67 4.54 -48.61
C ILE A 374 -1.58 3.91 -49.66
N ALA A 375 -1.66 2.58 -49.66
CA ALA A 375 -2.50 1.85 -50.61
C ALA A 375 -3.30 0.77 -49.88
N PRO A 376 -4.49 0.40 -50.39
CA PRO A 376 -5.25 -0.73 -49.85
C PRO A 376 -4.41 -2.01 -49.80
N ALA A 377 -4.55 -2.76 -48.72
CA ALA A 377 -4.04 -4.12 -48.55
C ALA A 377 -5.23 -5.10 -48.40
N ASP A 378 -4.99 -6.35 -48.01
CA ASP A 378 -6.06 -7.34 -47.87
C ASP A 378 -7.11 -6.91 -46.83
N GLY A 379 -8.40 -6.98 -47.20
CA GLY A 379 -9.53 -6.60 -46.33
C GLY A 379 -9.64 -5.09 -46.09
N ASP A 380 -9.83 -4.68 -44.84
CA ASP A 380 -9.89 -3.27 -44.42
C ASP A 380 -8.51 -2.70 -44.05
N ALA A 381 -7.43 -3.40 -44.39
CA ALA A 381 -6.07 -3.01 -44.07
C ALA A 381 -5.46 -2.05 -45.10
N VAL A 382 -4.43 -1.31 -44.68
CA VAL A 382 -3.63 -0.45 -45.56
C VAL A 382 -2.16 -0.81 -45.50
N SER A 383 -1.45 -0.68 -46.62
CA SER A 383 0.01 -0.73 -46.69
C SER A 383 0.58 0.69 -46.67
N VAL A 384 1.74 0.87 -46.04
CA VAL A 384 2.43 2.18 -45.95
C VAL A 384 3.86 2.03 -46.44
N ALA A 385 4.26 2.87 -47.38
CA ALA A 385 5.65 2.98 -47.82
C ALA A 385 6.09 4.45 -47.73
N ALA A 386 7.21 4.73 -47.07
CA ALA A 386 7.71 6.09 -46.93
C ALA A 386 9.15 6.24 -47.43
N THR A 387 9.42 7.37 -48.07
CA THR A 387 10.77 7.81 -48.45
C THR A 387 11.12 9.13 -47.79
N ASP A 388 12.42 9.44 -47.73
CA ASP A 388 12.88 10.80 -47.49
C ASP A 388 12.51 11.73 -48.67
N MET A 389 12.87 13.01 -48.54
CA MET A 389 12.59 14.01 -49.59
C MET A 389 13.43 13.82 -50.87
N LEU A 390 14.48 12.99 -50.83
CA LEU A 390 15.33 12.61 -51.97
C LEU A 390 14.87 11.30 -52.65
N GLY A 391 13.84 10.65 -52.11
CA GLY A 391 13.25 9.41 -52.61
C GLY A 391 13.99 8.15 -52.13
N ASN A 392 14.79 8.20 -51.07
CA ASN A 392 15.39 7.01 -50.47
C ASN A 392 14.39 6.34 -49.51
N PRO A 393 14.24 4.99 -49.53
CA PRO A 393 13.32 4.28 -48.64
C PRO A 393 13.65 4.50 -47.16
N VAL A 394 12.62 4.78 -46.35
CA VAL A 394 12.73 4.97 -44.89
C VAL A 394 11.89 3.96 -44.13
N LEU A 395 10.63 3.74 -44.52
CA LEU A 395 9.70 2.85 -43.81
C LEU A 395 8.93 1.98 -44.81
N THR A 396 8.69 0.73 -44.43
CA THR A 396 7.70 -0.14 -45.06
C THR A 396 6.81 -0.76 -43.99
N VAL A 397 5.51 -0.81 -44.26
CA VAL A 397 4.48 -1.51 -43.49
C VAL A 397 3.65 -2.29 -44.51
N GLY A 398 3.75 -3.62 -44.48
CA GLY A 398 3.01 -4.47 -45.41
C GLY A 398 1.50 -4.40 -45.19
N SER A 399 1.06 -4.39 -43.93
CA SER A 399 -0.35 -4.27 -43.57
C SER A 399 -0.53 -3.60 -42.20
N LEU A 400 -1.49 -2.68 -42.12
CA LEU A 400 -1.97 -2.01 -40.92
C LEU A 400 -3.49 -2.14 -40.84
N VAL A 401 -3.96 -2.76 -39.76
CA VAL A 401 -5.38 -2.86 -39.42
C VAL A 401 -5.70 -1.90 -38.28
N SER A 402 -6.75 -1.10 -38.45
CA SER A 402 -7.29 -0.21 -37.41
C SER A 402 -8.66 -0.70 -36.94
N ARG A 403 -9.02 -0.42 -35.69
CA ARG A 403 -10.31 -0.79 -35.09
C ARG A 403 -10.96 0.37 -34.35
N PRO A 404 -12.30 0.44 -34.30
CA PRO A 404 -13.00 1.45 -33.52
C PRO A 404 -12.88 1.20 -32.01
N VAL A 405 -12.75 2.28 -31.25
CA VAL A 405 -12.73 2.30 -29.78
C VAL A 405 -13.69 3.38 -29.27
N THR A 406 -14.52 3.02 -28.28
CA THR A 406 -15.47 3.93 -27.63
C THR A 406 -14.85 4.62 -26.41
N ALA A 407 -15.39 5.80 -26.04
CA ALA A 407 -14.96 6.55 -24.86
C ALA A 407 -15.11 5.72 -23.57
N ASP A 408 -16.21 4.98 -23.46
CA ASP A 408 -16.52 4.15 -22.28
C ASP A 408 -15.45 3.07 -22.07
N ARG A 409 -14.98 2.39 -23.12
CA ARG A 409 -13.92 1.37 -22.99
C ARG A 409 -12.54 1.94 -22.62
N LEU A 410 -12.25 3.19 -22.99
CA LEU A 410 -11.02 3.88 -22.61
C LEU A 410 -11.07 4.37 -21.16
N GLN A 411 -12.22 4.85 -20.72
CA GLN A 411 -12.46 5.33 -19.35
C GLN A 411 -12.63 4.19 -18.35
N GLU A 412 -13.33 3.12 -18.72
CA GLU A 412 -13.44 1.86 -17.97
C GLU A 412 -12.05 1.32 -17.67
N ARG A 413 -11.17 1.13 -18.67
CA ARG A 413 -9.82 0.59 -18.45
C ARG A 413 -8.89 1.50 -17.62
N ALA A 414 -9.08 2.82 -17.68
CA ALA A 414 -8.38 3.77 -16.81
C ALA A 414 -8.88 3.72 -15.35
N ALA A 415 -10.14 3.28 -15.13
CA ALA A 415 -10.76 3.11 -13.83
C ALA A 415 -10.69 1.67 -13.26
N ASP A 416 -10.56 0.64 -14.10
CA ASP A 416 -10.86 -0.77 -13.78
C ASP A 416 -9.76 -1.53 -13.04
N GLN A 417 -8.49 -1.10 -13.09
CA GLN A 417 -7.40 -2.05 -12.75
C GLN A 417 -6.90 -2.00 -11.30
N ASP A 418 -7.37 -1.05 -10.47
CA ASP A 418 -6.70 -0.77 -9.18
C ASP A 418 -7.54 -0.81 -7.89
N ALA A 419 -8.86 -1.05 -7.95
CA ALA A 419 -9.74 -0.94 -6.78
C ALA A 419 -10.53 -2.21 -6.39
N GLY A 420 -10.42 -3.29 -7.17
CA GLY A 420 -11.07 -4.58 -6.88
C GLY A 420 -10.13 -5.57 -6.19
N TYR A 421 -10.51 -6.05 -5.01
CA TYR A 421 -9.71 -6.97 -4.18
C TYR A 421 -10.53 -8.14 -3.63
N ARG A 422 -9.83 -9.21 -3.22
CA ARG A 422 -10.37 -10.37 -2.50
C ARG A 422 -9.49 -10.70 -1.30
N VAL A 423 -10.07 -11.38 -0.31
CA VAL A 423 -9.32 -11.91 0.83
C VAL A 423 -8.85 -13.33 0.50
N GLU A 424 -7.54 -13.54 0.53
CA GLU A 424 -6.89 -14.84 0.37
C GLU A 424 -6.35 -15.34 1.70
N TRP A 425 -6.59 -16.62 1.99
CA TRP A 425 -6.08 -17.29 3.19
C TRP A 425 -4.78 -18.01 2.89
N MET A 426 -3.67 -17.35 3.18
CA MET A 426 -2.32 -17.81 2.85
C MET A 426 -1.80 -18.80 3.90
N PRO A 427 -1.14 -19.91 3.50
CA PRO A 427 -0.52 -20.84 4.44
C PRO A 427 0.50 -20.15 5.34
N LEU A 428 0.42 -20.42 6.64
CA LEU A 428 1.41 -20.00 7.62
C LEU A 428 2.29 -21.19 7.99
N PRO A 429 3.63 -21.04 8.05
CA PRO A 429 4.49 -22.08 8.63
C PRO A 429 4.03 -22.42 10.05
N LYS A 430 4.07 -23.70 10.43
CA LYS A 430 3.59 -24.15 11.73
C LYS A 430 4.28 -23.36 12.85
N PRO A 431 3.53 -22.63 13.69
CA PRO A 431 4.12 -21.86 14.78
C PRO A 431 4.78 -22.80 15.80
N SER A 432 5.99 -22.44 16.23
CA SER A 432 6.78 -23.20 17.21
C SER A 432 7.10 -22.30 18.41
N GLY A 433 6.09 -22.04 19.25
CA GLY A 433 6.22 -21.23 20.46
C GLY A 433 5.61 -21.93 21.67
N THR A 434 6.10 -21.60 22.86
CA THR A 434 5.50 -22.01 24.14
C THR A 434 5.13 -20.76 24.91
N ALA A 435 3.86 -20.63 25.31
CA ALA A 435 3.34 -19.54 26.14
C ALA A 435 2.52 -20.14 27.29
N SER A 436 2.45 -19.46 28.42
CA SER A 436 1.55 -19.86 29.51
C SER A 436 0.10 -19.60 29.10
N LEU A 437 -0.77 -20.62 29.23
CA LEU A 437 -2.15 -20.61 28.76
C LEU A 437 -3.12 -20.77 29.93
N ALA A 438 -4.12 -19.89 30.00
CA ALA A 438 -5.32 -20.05 30.80
C ALA A 438 -6.55 -20.18 29.89
N VAL A 439 -7.52 -21.00 30.27
CA VAL A 439 -8.76 -21.21 29.51
C VAL A 439 -9.95 -20.77 30.35
N LEU A 440 -10.83 -19.94 29.79
CA LEU A 440 -12.08 -19.53 30.46
C LEU A 440 -13.27 -20.33 29.93
N GLY A 441 -14.08 -20.84 30.84
CA GLY A 441 -15.30 -21.58 30.54
C GLY A 441 -15.04 -22.98 29.97
N GLU A 442 -15.82 -23.36 28.96
CA GLU A 442 -15.66 -24.63 28.28
C GLU A 442 -14.40 -24.60 27.39
N ALA A 443 -13.52 -25.59 27.58
CA ALA A 443 -12.29 -25.65 26.82
C ALA A 443 -12.56 -26.00 25.36
N PRO A 444 -11.98 -25.27 24.39
CA PRO A 444 -11.90 -25.74 23.02
C PRO A 444 -11.20 -27.11 22.97
N ASP A 445 -11.60 -27.96 22.02
CA ASP A 445 -10.96 -29.25 21.79
C ASP A 445 -9.46 -29.07 21.52
N GLY A 446 -8.61 -29.91 22.14
CA GLY A 446 -7.15 -29.85 21.99
C GLY A 446 -6.39 -28.94 22.98
N LEU A 447 -7.09 -28.27 23.90
CA LEU A 447 -6.49 -27.43 24.96
C LEU A 447 -6.50 -28.08 26.36
N ASP A 448 -6.23 -29.39 26.44
CA ASP A 448 -6.25 -30.14 27.70
C ASP A 448 -5.12 -29.78 28.69
N GLY A 449 -4.06 -29.10 28.23
CA GLY A 449 -2.91 -28.72 29.05
C GLY A 449 -2.99 -27.36 29.76
N GLY A 450 -4.01 -26.55 29.50
CA GLY A 450 -4.17 -25.21 30.10
C GLY A 450 -4.89 -25.22 31.46
N THR A 451 -4.53 -24.29 32.35
CA THR A 451 -5.26 -24.11 33.62
C THR A 451 -6.65 -23.53 33.34
N ARG A 452 -7.70 -24.21 33.79
CA ARG A 452 -9.10 -23.84 33.51
C ARG A 452 -9.70 -22.99 34.63
N PHE A 453 -10.42 -21.94 34.24
CA PHE A 453 -11.19 -21.06 35.10
C PHE A 453 -12.63 -20.98 34.62
N THR A 454 -13.59 -20.79 35.52
CA THR A 454 -15.00 -20.69 35.14
C THR A 454 -15.29 -19.44 34.32
N ASP A 455 -14.63 -18.34 34.67
CA ASP A 455 -14.83 -17.01 34.12
C ASP A 455 -13.59 -16.13 34.41
N LEU A 456 -13.64 -14.89 33.92
CA LEU A 456 -12.57 -13.91 34.12
C LEU A 456 -12.39 -13.52 35.59
N SER A 457 -13.46 -13.56 36.41
CA SER A 457 -13.39 -13.24 37.84
C SER A 457 -12.61 -14.30 38.62
N ALA A 458 -12.82 -15.58 38.32
CA ALA A 458 -12.06 -16.68 38.89
C ALA A 458 -10.57 -16.62 38.53
N LEU A 459 -10.24 -16.21 37.30
CA LEU A 459 -8.84 -15.97 36.91
C LEU A 459 -8.24 -14.78 37.68
N CYS A 460 -8.98 -13.67 37.83
CA CYS A 460 -8.54 -12.54 38.64
C CYS A 460 -8.22 -12.95 40.08
N ALA A 461 -9.12 -13.72 40.72
CA ALA A 461 -8.92 -14.20 42.09
C ALA A 461 -7.67 -15.07 42.22
N ALA A 462 -7.41 -15.98 41.27
CA ALA A 462 -6.21 -16.80 41.29
C ALA A 462 -4.92 -15.98 41.15
N VAL A 463 -4.93 -14.95 40.29
CA VAL A 463 -3.81 -14.00 40.16
C VAL A 463 -3.60 -13.21 41.45
N ASP A 464 -4.69 -12.76 42.09
CA ASP A 464 -4.64 -12.06 43.39
C ASP A 464 -4.10 -12.96 44.52
N GLU A 465 -4.36 -14.27 44.44
CA GLU A 465 -3.81 -15.30 45.34
C GLU A 465 -2.34 -15.67 45.04
N GLY A 466 -1.72 -15.05 44.03
CA GLY A 466 -0.30 -15.18 43.72
C GLY A 466 0.03 -16.02 42.49
N MET A 467 -0.96 -16.41 41.67
CA MET A 467 -0.71 -17.03 40.37
C MET A 467 -0.07 -16.02 39.40
N PRO A 468 1.00 -16.38 38.67
CA PRO A 468 1.54 -15.54 37.61
C PRO A 468 0.48 -15.25 36.53
N VAL A 469 0.46 -14.02 36.01
CA VAL A 469 -0.42 -13.64 34.89
C VAL A 469 -0.08 -14.49 33.67
N PRO A 470 -1.05 -15.22 33.08
CA PRO A 470 -0.81 -16.02 31.89
C PRO A 470 -0.55 -15.13 30.66
N ASP A 471 0.31 -15.59 29.76
CA ASP A 471 0.61 -14.89 28.51
C ASP A 471 -0.61 -14.84 27.58
N ARG A 472 -1.43 -15.90 27.60
CA ARG A 472 -2.64 -16.03 26.79
C ARG A 472 -3.82 -16.51 27.64
N VAL A 473 -4.95 -15.87 27.42
CA VAL A 473 -6.25 -16.29 27.98
C VAL A 473 -7.14 -16.68 26.81
N VAL A 474 -7.53 -17.95 26.73
CA VAL A 474 -8.28 -18.52 25.61
C VAL A 474 -9.74 -18.69 25.98
N VAL A 475 -10.65 -18.26 25.10
CA VAL A 475 -12.10 -18.35 25.30
C VAL A 475 -12.77 -18.88 24.04
N ARG A 476 -13.62 -19.91 24.19
CA ARG A 476 -14.47 -20.40 23.10
C ARG A 476 -15.68 -19.46 22.91
N CYS A 477 -15.86 -18.98 21.69
CA CYS A 477 -16.96 -18.09 21.31
C CYS A 477 -18.14 -18.90 20.79
N GLY A 478 -18.91 -19.47 21.74
CA GLY A 478 -20.17 -20.17 21.48
C GLY A 478 -20.05 -21.52 20.76
N ALA A 479 -21.02 -22.40 21.00
CA ALA A 479 -21.29 -23.57 20.18
C ALA A 479 -22.60 -23.29 19.42
N PHE A 480 -22.54 -23.36 18.09
CA PHE A 480 -23.71 -23.22 17.23
C PHE A 480 -24.36 -24.60 17.07
N ASP A 481 -25.63 -24.74 17.45
CA ASP A 481 -26.39 -25.98 17.25
C ASP A 481 -27.22 -25.99 15.95
N GLY A 482 -27.21 -24.88 15.20
CA GLY A 482 -27.89 -24.74 13.91
C GLY A 482 -29.42 -24.82 13.98
N GLY A 483 -30.01 -24.67 15.17
CA GLY A 483 -31.38 -25.07 15.46
C GLY A 483 -32.46 -23.99 15.50
N GLY A 484 -32.14 -22.69 15.60
CA GLY A 484 -33.20 -21.66 15.65
C GLY A 484 -32.70 -20.22 15.77
N ASP A 485 -33.49 -19.27 15.28
CA ASP A 485 -33.29 -17.80 15.42
C ASP A 485 -31.84 -17.27 15.28
N VAL A 486 -31.29 -17.35 14.06
CA VAL A 486 -29.94 -16.84 13.74
C VAL A 486 -29.74 -15.37 14.18
N PRO A 487 -30.67 -14.42 13.95
CA PRO A 487 -30.55 -13.06 14.47
C PRO A 487 -30.41 -12.98 16.00
N GLY A 488 -31.19 -13.78 16.75
CA GLY A 488 -31.10 -13.88 18.21
C GLY A 488 -29.75 -14.42 18.68
N GLU A 489 -29.22 -15.43 18.00
CA GLU A 489 -27.92 -16.03 18.30
C GLU A 489 -26.74 -15.08 18.00
N VAL A 490 -26.81 -14.35 16.87
CA VAL A 490 -25.83 -13.31 16.51
C VAL A 490 -25.75 -12.25 17.61
N ARG A 491 -26.91 -11.75 18.07
CA ARG A 491 -27.00 -10.77 19.16
C ARG A 491 -26.38 -11.30 20.44
N THR A 492 -26.76 -12.51 20.83
CA THR A 492 -26.29 -13.15 22.06
C THR A 492 -24.78 -13.36 22.03
N THR A 493 -24.25 -13.86 20.92
CA THR A 493 -22.83 -14.17 20.77
C THR A 493 -21.98 -12.90 20.71
N THR A 494 -22.37 -11.94 19.87
CA THR A 494 -21.62 -10.68 19.71
C THR A 494 -21.68 -9.82 20.97
N GLY A 495 -22.84 -9.77 21.65
CA GLY A 495 -23.01 -9.05 22.91
C GLY A 495 -22.13 -9.60 24.03
N ARG A 496 -22.11 -10.93 24.23
CA ARG A 496 -21.23 -11.58 25.22
C ARG A 496 -19.76 -11.31 24.95
N VAL A 497 -19.35 -11.34 23.68
CA VAL A 497 -17.96 -11.03 23.31
C VAL A 497 -17.64 -9.56 23.57
N LEU A 498 -18.55 -8.64 23.27
CA LEU A 498 -18.36 -7.22 23.57
C LEU A 498 -18.18 -6.99 25.08
N GLU A 499 -19.03 -7.59 25.92
CA GLU A 499 -18.93 -7.53 27.38
C GLU A 499 -17.57 -8.06 27.86
N LEU A 500 -17.16 -9.26 27.39
CA LEU A 500 -15.86 -9.84 27.74
C LEU A 500 -14.69 -8.96 27.32
N VAL A 501 -14.74 -8.37 26.13
CA VAL A 501 -13.70 -7.47 25.63
C VAL A 501 -13.64 -6.20 26.50
N GLN A 502 -14.78 -5.64 26.89
CA GLN A 502 -14.84 -4.47 27.77
C GLN A 502 -14.30 -4.78 29.17
N GLU A 503 -14.69 -5.90 29.76
CA GLU A 503 -14.16 -6.36 31.04
C GLU A 503 -12.65 -6.58 30.98
N TRP A 504 -12.15 -7.22 29.92
CA TRP A 504 -10.72 -7.44 29.70
C TRP A 504 -9.93 -6.14 29.60
N LEU A 505 -10.47 -5.13 28.90
CA LEU A 505 -9.83 -3.83 28.75
C LEU A 505 -9.77 -3.04 30.05
N ALA A 506 -10.74 -3.24 30.95
CA ALA A 506 -10.77 -2.59 32.26
C ALA A 506 -9.73 -3.14 33.26
N LEU A 507 -9.12 -4.31 32.97
CA LEU A 507 -8.18 -4.96 33.87
C LEU A 507 -6.72 -4.62 33.52
N GLU A 508 -6.18 -3.59 34.17
CA GLU A 508 -4.77 -3.16 34.00
C GLU A 508 -3.76 -4.28 34.25
N ARG A 509 -4.06 -5.19 35.18
CA ARG A 509 -3.19 -6.34 35.52
C ARG A 509 -2.91 -7.29 34.36
N PHE A 510 -3.75 -7.29 33.32
CA PHE A 510 -3.63 -8.14 32.13
C PHE A 510 -3.15 -7.35 30.90
N GLU A 511 -2.57 -6.16 31.08
CA GLU A 511 -2.11 -5.33 29.97
C GLU A 511 -1.04 -6.01 29.09
N ASP A 512 -0.20 -6.86 29.69
CA ASP A 512 0.81 -7.66 28.99
C ASP A 512 0.28 -8.99 28.42
N ALA A 513 -0.93 -9.41 28.82
CA ALA A 513 -1.56 -10.64 28.37
C ALA A 513 -2.41 -10.42 27.10
N ARG A 514 -2.62 -11.50 26.35
CA ARG A 514 -3.46 -11.48 25.14
C ARG A 514 -4.70 -12.35 25.31
N LEU A 515 -5.87 -11.77 25.05
CA LEU A 515 -7.13 -12.51 24.99
C LEU A 515 -7.28 -13.16 23.60
N VAL A 516 -7.42 -14.48 23.56
CA VAL A 516 -7.54 -15.28 22.33
C VAL A 516 -8.97 -15.81 22.23
N LEU A 517 -9.70 -15.33 21.23
CA LEU A 517 -11.08 -15.75 20.98
C LEU A 517 -11.07 -16.86 19.93
N VAL A 518 -11.65 -18.01 20.28
CA VAL A 518 -11.72 -19.19 19.42
C VAL A 518 -13.13 -19.35 18.88
N THR A 519 -13.28 -19.26 17.56
CA THR A 519 -14.53 -19.47 16.83
C THR A 519 -14.49 -20.81 16.06
N SER A 520 -15.64 -21.28 15.57
CA SER A 520 -15.72 -22.50 14.78
C SER A 520 -16.47 -22.27 13.48
N ASN A 521 -15.80 -22.50 12.35
CA ASN A 521 -16.29 -22.28 10.98
C ASN A 521 -16.95 -20.90 10.76
N ALA A 522 -16.51 -19.86 11.49
CA ALA A 522 -17.09 -18.52 11.43
C ALA A 522 -16.59 -17.70 10.22
N VAL A 523 -15.52 -18.15 9.58
CA VAL A 523 -14.87 -17.46 8.48
C VAL A 523 -15.26 -18.08 7.14
N PRO A 524 -15.75 -17.28 6.17
CA PRO A 524 -15.96 -17.74 4.80
C PRO A 524 -14.62 -17.85 4.06
N ASP A 525 -13.99 -19.03 4.07
CA ASP A 525 -12.72 -19.33 3.39
C ASP A 525 -12.89 -20.24 2.16
N GLY A 526 -14.15 -20.50 1.76
CA GLY A 526 -14.49 -21.36 0.64
C GLY A 526 -14.50 -22.86 0.98
N GLN A 527 -14.24 -23.25 2.24
CA GLN A 527 -14.20 -24.64 2.68
C GLN A 527 -15.39 -24.94 3.62
N GLY A 528 -16.56 -25.18 3.03
CA GLY A 528 -17.73 -25.69 3.75
C GLY A 528 -18.69 -24.63 4.32
N PRO A 529 -19.63 -25.05 5.19
CA PRO A 529 -20.68 -24.17 5.71
C PRO A 529 -20.14 -23.19 6.75
N VAL A 530 -20.63 -21.94 6.70
CA VAL A 530 -20.21 -20.86 7.60
C VAL A 530 -21.16 -20.75 8.79
N ASN A 531 -20.60 -20.67 9.99
CA ASN A 531 -21.29 -20.37 11.24
C ASN A 531 -21.60 -18.87 11.33
N LEU A 532 -22.82 -18.53 10.92
CA LEU A 532 -23.29 -17.14 10.84
C LEU A 532 -23.39 -16.44 12.22
N ALA A 533 -23.63 -17.19 13.31
CA ALA A 533 -23.72 -16.62 14.65
C ALA A 533 -22.38 -16.14 15.18
N ALA A 534 -21.28 -16.82 14.81
CA ALA A 534 -19.93 -16.49 15.24
C ALA A 534 -19.20 -15.53 14.29
N ALA A 535 -19.58 -15.43 13.02
CA ALA A 535 -18.93 -14.55 12.03
C ALA A 535 -18.78 -13.07 12.50
N PRO A 536 -19.78 -12.43 13.11
CA PRO A 536 -19.70 -11.02 13.53
C PRO A 536 -18.62 -10.74 14.58
N VAL A 537 -18.22 -11.77 15.35
CA VAL A 537 -17.13 -11.69 16.33
C VAL A 537 -15.83 -11.24 15.66
N HIS A 538 -15.55 -11.72 14.44
CA HIS A 538 -14.35 -11.33 13.70
C HIS A 538 -14.34 -9.83 13.36
N GLY A 539 -15.47 -9.29 12.88
CA GLY A 539 -15.59 -7.86 12.59
C GLY A 539 -15.40 -6.99 13.84
N LEU A 540 -16.06 -7.35 14.95
CA LEU A 540 -15.91 -6.66 16.23
C LEU A 540 -14.45 -6.65 16.70
N LEU A 541 -13.79 -7.82 16.66
CA LEU A 541 -12.42 -7.98 17.16
C LEU A 541 -11.38 -7.33 16.24
N ARG A 542 -11.58 -7.29 14.92
CA ARG A 542 -10.70 -6.53 14.01
C ARG A 542 -10.70 -5.03 14.37
N SER A 543 -11.86 -4.45 14.67
CA SER A 543 -11.93 -3.08 15.17
C SER A 543 -11.31 -2.93 16.56
N ALA A 544 -11.54 -3.86 17.49
CA ALA A 544 -10.89 -3.86 18.80
C ALA A 544 -9.36 -3.98 18.72
N GLN A 545 -8.83 -4.73 17.74
CA GLN A 545 -7.40 -4.85 17.47
C GLN A 545 -6.81 -3.55 16.91
N ALA A 546 -7.56 -2.84 16.07
CA ALA A 546 -7.16 -1.52 15.58
C ALA A 546 -7.16 -0.47 16.71
N GLU A 547 -8.11 -0.56 17.63
CA GLU A 547 -8.18 0.30 18.82
C GLU A 547 -7.15 -0.07 19.88
N HIS A 548 -6.85 -1.36 20.09
CA HIS A 548 -5.95 -1.84 21.15
C HIS A 548 -4.96 -2.89 20.59
N PRO A 549 -3.93 -2.45 19.83
CA PRO A 549 -2.98 -3.34 19.19
C PRO A 549 -2.31 -4.30 20.18
N GLY A 550 -2.24 -5.58 19.84
CA GLY A 550 -1.57 -6.62 20.64
C GLY A 550 -2.39 -7.22 21.79
N ARG A 551 -3.54 -6.64 22.17
CA ARG A 551 -4.37 -7.14 23.28
C ARG A 551 -5.25 -8.33 22.93
N PHE A 552 -5.53 -8.56 21.64
CA PHE A 552 -6.45 -9.59 21.16
C PHE A 552 -5.87 -10.46 20.04
N ALA A 553 -6.32 -11.70 19.94
CA ALA A 553 -6.14 -12.61 18.82
C ALA A 553 -7.43 -13.38 18.51
N LEU A 554 -7.61 -13.77 17.25
CA LEU A 554 -8.70 -14.62 16.76
C LEU A 554 -8.13 -15.91 16.19
N VAL A 555 -8.74 -17.05 16.55
CA VAL A 555 -8.46 -18.35 15.93
C VAL A 555 -9.79 -19.00 15.56
N ASP A 556 -10.03 -19.21 14.27
CA ASP A 556 -11.20 -19.96 13.80
C ASP A 556 -10.80 -21.39 13.44
N THR A 557 -11.54 -22.39 13.92
CA THR A 557 -11.25 -23.81 13.68
C THR A 557 -12.38 -24.53 12.97
N ASP A 558 -12.04 -25.56 12.19
CA ASP A 558 -13.02 -26.48 11.60
C ASP A 558 -13.51 -27.59 12.55
N GLY A 559 -12.89 -27.72 13.73
CA GLY A 559 -13.21 -28.77 14.71
C GLY A 559 -12.65 -30.15 14.36
N SER A 560 -11.76 -30.27 13.38
CA SER A 560 -11.06 -31.53 13.09
C SER A 560 -10.06 -31.89 14.20
N GLU A 561 -9.77 -33.17 14.37
CA GLU A 561 -8.77 -33.66 15.35
C GLU A 561 -7.39 -33.03 15.08
N ALA A 562 -7.01 -32.88 13.80
CA ALA A 562 -5.77 -32.23 13.40
C ALA A 562 -5.73 -30.73 13.78
N SER A 563 -6.86 -30.02 13.66
CA SER A 563 -6.96 -28.62 14.10
C SER A 563 -6.97 -28.49 15.62
N ALA A 564 -7.57 -29.43 16.35
CA ALA A 564 -7.51 -29.48 17.81
C ALA A 564 -6.05 -29.61 18.28
N ASP A 565 -5.27 -30.53 17.69
CA ASP A 565 -3.85 -30.71 18.00
C ASP A 565 -2.99 -29.46 17.70
N ALA A 566 -3.36 -28.70 16.67
CA ALA A 566 -2.65 -27.48 16.25
C ALA A 566 -3.06 -26.22 17.03
N LEU A 567 -4.19 -26.25 17.76
CA LEU A 567 -4.79 -25.06 18.35
C LEU A 567 -3.87 -24.36 19.35
N ALA A 568 -3.27 -25.12 20.28
CA ALA A 568 -2.35 -24.57 21.27
C ALA A 568 -1.19 -23.80 20.62
N ALA A 569 -0.57 -24.39 19.59
CA ALA A 569 0.51 -23.77 18.84
C ALA A 569 0.04 -22.50 18.10
N ALA A 570 -1.15 -22.53 17.49
CA ALA A 570 -1.73 -21.37 16.80
C ALA A 570 -1.92 -20.16 17.74
N THR A 571 -2.30 -20.37 19.01
CA THR A 571 -2.45 -19.25 19.97
C THR A 571 -1.14 -18.52 20.28
N THR A 572 0.01 -19.16 20.02
CA THR A 572 1.34 -18.57 20.25
C THR A 572 1.86 -17.77 19.06
N CYS A 573 1.18 -17.83 17.91
CA CYS A 573 1.58 -17.10 16.72
C CYS A 573 1.39 -15.57 16.91
N GLY A 574 2.30 -14.79 16.31
CA GLY A 574 2.30 -13.33 16.38
C GLY A 574 1.22 -12.64 15.53
N GLU A 575 0.50 -13.40 14.71
CA GLU A 575 -0.60 -12.88 13.90
C GLU A 575 -1.85 -12.65 14.77
N PRO A 576 -2.68 -11.65 14.43
CA PRO A 576 -3.91 -11.37 15.17
C PRO A 576 -5.11 -12.20 14.75
N GLU A 577 -5.04 -12.88 13.61
CA GLU A 577 -6.13 -13.68 13.07
C GLU A 577 -5.58 -14.88 12.31
N ILE A 578 -6.09 -16.07 12.64
CA ILE A 578 -5.69 -17.36 12.07
C ILE A 578 -6.94 -18.19 11.81
N VAL A 579 -6.97 -18.91 10.70
CA VAL A 579 -7.89 -20.04 10.51
C VAL A 579 -7.09 -21.35 10.55
N LEU A 580 -7.63 -22.36 11.21
CA LEU A 580 -7.14 -23.74 11.23
C LEU A 580 -8.10 -24.61 10.44
N ARG A 581 -7.58 -25.20 9.37
CA ARG A 581 -8.29 -26.16 8.50
C ARG A 581 -7.44 -27.42 8.35
N ASP A 582 -7.98 -28.56 8.76
CA ASP A 582 -7.28 -29.85 8.80
C ASP A 582 -5.89 -29.77 9.47
N GLY A 583 -5.75 -28.94 10.51
CA GLY A 583 -4.47 -28.70 11.21
C GLY A 583 -3.48 -27.77 10.51
N GLU A 584 -3.85 -27.17 9.37
CA GLU A 584 -3.05 -26.17 8.65
C GLU A 584 -3.45 -24.74 9.08
N PRO A 585 -2.52 -23.96 9.67
CA PRO A 585 -2.79 -22.55 9.97
C PRO A 585 -2.68 -21.71 8.69
N ARG A 586 -3.67 -20.82 8.49
CA ARG A 586 -3.68 -19.83 7.41
C ARG A 586 -4.02 -18.45 7.94
N VAL A 587 -3.58 -17.42 7.23
CA VAL A 587 -3.74 -16.02 7.63
C VAL A 587 -4.35 -15.20 6.50
N PRO A 588 -5.19 -14.19 6.81
CA PRO A 588 -5.86 -13.41 5.77
C PRO A 588 -4.89 -12.41 5.16
N ARG A 589 -4.91 -12.29 3.83
CA ARG A 589 -4.20 -11.29 3.04
C ARG A 589 -5.11 -10.73 1.97
N LEU A 590 -5.02 -9.43 1.73
CA LEU A 590 -5.72 -8.79 0.62
C LEU A 590 -4.91 -9.04 -0.66
N ALA A 591 -5.58 -9.55 -1.68
CA ALA A 591 -5.02 -9.77 -3.02
C ALA A 591 -5.88 -9.04 -4.04
N ARG A 592 -5.27 -8.63 -5.16
CA ARG A 592 -6.01 -8.04 -6.28
C ARG A 592 -6.93 -9.07 -6.88
N ALA A 593 -8.15 -8.64 -7.19
CA ALA A 593 -9.14 -9.53 -7.74
C ALA A 593 -9.05 -9.56 -9.26
N THR A 594 -9.08 -10.74 -9.85
CA THR A 594 -9.14 -10.90 -11.31
C THR A 594 -10.54 -10.59 -11.83
N ALA A 595 -10.64 -10.06 -13.06
CA ALA A 595 -11.92 -9.85 -13.73
C ALA A 595 -12.61 -11.21 -13.98
N GLY A 596 -13.89 -11.29 -13.58
CA GLY A 596 -14.73 -12.45 -13.88
C GLY A 596 -15.09 -12.50 -15.37
N HIS A 597 -15.30 -13.70 -15.90
CA HIS A 597 -15.76 -13.91 -17.29
C HIS A 597 -17.19 -14.51 -17.32
N VAL A 598 -18.00 -14.25 -16.29
CA VAL A 598 -19.38 -14.75 -16.22
C VAL A 598 -20.32 -13.74 -16.88
N GLU A 599 -21.35 -14.23 -17.56
CA GLU A 599 -22.41 -13.37 -18.10
C GLU A 599 -23.09 -12.57 -16.97
N PRO A 600 -23.44 -11.30 -17.19
CA PRO A 600 -24.13 -10.49 -16.20
C PRO A 600 -25.51 -11.10 -15.85
N PRO A 601 -25.95 -10.99 -14.59
CA PRO A 601 -27.22 -11.56 -14.16
C PRO A 601 -28.39 -10.94 -14.92
N ALA A 602 -29.34 -11.76 -15.37
CA ALA A 602 -30.51 -11.33 -16.14
C ALA A 602 -31.57 -10.60 -15.27
N LEU A 603 -31.23 -9.41 -14.77
CA LEU A 603 -32.06 -8.61 -13.87
C LEU A 603 -33.31 -8.04 -14.55
N ALA A 604 -33.22 -7.68 -15.83
CA ALA A 604 -34.29 -7.06 -16.61
C ALA A 604 -35.56 -7.92 -16.79
N ALA A 605 -35.48 -9.23 -16.51
CA ALA A 605 -36.58 -10.18 -16.72
C ALA A 605 -37.73 -10.06 -15.69
N GLY A 606 -37.55 -9.32 -14.60
CA GLY A 606 -38.52 -9.24 -13.52
C GLY A 606 -38.42 -7.97 -12.68
N THR A 607 -38.70 -8.10 -11.39
CA THR A 607 -38.71 -6.99 -10.43
C THR A 607 -37.43 -7.02 -9.59
N VAL A 608 -36.80 -5.85 -9.39
CA VAL A 608 -35.64 -5.70 -8.48
C VAL A 608 -36.04 -4.93 -7.23
N LEU A 609 -35.73 -5.51 -6.06
CA LEU A 609 -35.93 -4.90 -4.75
C LEU A 609 -34.65 -4.17 -4.32
N VAL A 610 -34.75 -2.88 -3.99
CA VAL A 610 -33.64 -2.11 -3.41
C VAL A 610 -34.02 -1.64 -2.01
N THR A 611 -33.44 -2.26 -0.98
CA THR A 611 -33.66 -1.83 0.41
C THR A 611 -32.69 -0.72 0.77
N GLY A 612 -33.14 0.31 1.49
CA GLY A 612 -32.41 1.58 1.53
C GLY A 612 -32.51 2.35 0.21
N GLY A 613 -33.46 2.00 -0.67
CA GLY A 613 -33.56 2.47 -2.05
C GLY A 613 -33.85 3.96 -2.21
N THR A 614 -34.31 4.64 -1.15
CA THR A 614 -34.48 6.10 -1.13
C THR A 614 -33.32 6.82 -0.43
N GLY A 615 -32.26 6.10 -0.04
CA GLY A 615 -31.01 6.68 0.49
C GLY A 615 -30.03 6.98 -0.64
N GLY A 616 -28.92 7.67 -0.36
CA GLY A 616 -27.97 8.12 -1.39
C GLY A 616 -27.47 6.97 -2.30
N LEU A 617 -26.79 5.96 -1.74
CA LEU A 617 -26.29 4.82 -2.52
C LEU A 617 -27.42 4.01 -3.16
N GLY A 618 -28.52 3.80 -2.44
CA GLY A 618 -29.67 3.05 -2.95
C GLY A 618 -30.30 3.73 -4.17
N GLY A 619 -30.41 5.06 -4.15
CA GLY A 619 -30.91 5.85 -5.28
C GLY A 619 -29.94 5.89 -6.46
N LEU A 620 -28.63 5.98 -6.21
CA LEU A 620 -27.61 5.87 -7.26
C LEU A 620 -27.66 4.52 -7.98
N VAL A 621 -27.73 3.44 -7.22
CA VAL A 621 -27.83 2.08 -7.77
C VAL A 621 -29.17 1.87 -8.48
N ALA A 622 -30.28 2.39 -7.94
CA ALA A 622 -31.57 2.32 -8.62
C ALA A 622 -31.54 2.98 -10.01
N ARG A 623 -30.92 4.16 -10.14
CA ARG A 623 -30.70 4.81 -11.45
C ARG A 623 -29.87 3.94 -12.37
N HIS A 624 -28.74 3.45 -11.87
CA HIS A 624 -27.82 2.60 -12.63
C HIS A 624 -28.48 1.32 -13.15
N LEU A 625 -29.31 0.68 -12.32
CA LEU A 625 -30.05 -0.53 -12.69
C LEU A 625 -31.05 -0.28 -13.84
N VAL A 626 -31.70 0.89 -13.87
CA VAL A 626 -32.64 1.24 -14.95
C VAL A 626 -31.89 1.63 -16.22
N ALA A 627 -30.87 2.47 -16.09
CA ALA A 627 -30.11 3.01 -17.23
C ALA A 627 -29.27 1.94 -17.92
N GLU A 628 -28.45 1.20 -17.18
CA GLU A 628 -27.43 0.30 -17.74
C GLU A 628 -27.88 -1.17 -17.76
N HIS A 629 -28.62 -1.62 -16.73
CA HIS A 629 -29.07 -3.02 -16.62
C HIS A 629 -30.48 -3.28 -17.18
N GLY A 630 -31.12 -2.24 -17.74
CA GLY A 630 -32.43 -2.33 -18.38
C GLY A 630 -33.56 -2.77 -17.45
N VAL A 631 -33.41 -2.61 -16.13
CA VAL A 631 -34.45 -2.96 -15.15
C VAL A 631 -35.65 -2.05 -15.34
N ARG A 632 -36.83 -2.63 -15.53
CA ARG A 632 -38.08 -1.88 -15.77
C ARG A 632 -39.04 -1.86 -14.60
N ARG A 633 -38.78 -2.62 -13.53
CA ARG A 633 -39.65 -2.71 -12.36
C ARG A 633 -38.82 -2.67 -11.09
N LEU A 634 -39.05 -1.65 -10.27
CA LEU A 634 -38.33 -1.44 -9.02
C LEU A 634 -39.30 -1.43 -7.83
N VAL A 635 -38.87 -2.05 -6.73
CA VAL A 635 -39.45 -1.87 -5.40
C VAL A 635 -38.40 -1.20 -4.54
N LEU A 636 -38.59 0.09 -4.23
CA LEU A 636 -37.71 0.84 -3.34
C LEU A 636 -38.27 0.76 -1.92
N VAL A 637 -37.49 0.19 -1.00
CA VAL A 637 -37.91 0.05 0.40
C VAL A 637 -37.05 0.92 1.29
N SER A 638 -37.70 1.69 2.17
CA SER A 638 -37.04 2.37 3.28
C SER A 638 -38.01 2.58 4.43
N ARG A 639 -37.51 2.86 5.64
CA ARG A 639 -38.38 3.11 6.82
C ARG A 639 -39.37 4.27 6.61
N ARG A 640 -38.99 5.28 5.82
CA ARG A 640 -39.84 6.46 5.54
C ARG A 640 -40.68 6.30 4.27
N GLY A 641 -40.34 5.35 3.40
CA GLY A 641 -41.02 5.16 2.11
C GLY A 641 -41.06 6.45 1.29
N VAL A 642 -42.24 6.80 0.79
CA VAL A 642 -42.49 8.01 -0.01
C VAL A 642 -42.20 9.32 0.74
N GLU A 643 -42.21 9.31 2.06
CA GLU A 643 -41.90 10.47 2.91
C GLU A 643 -40.38 10.68 3.09
N ALA A 644 -39.53 9.85 2.46
CA ALA A 644 -38.09 10.08 2.46
C ALA A 644 -37.75 11.33 1.63
N PRO A 645 -36.83 12.20 2.11
CA PRO A 645 -36.37 13.34 1.34
C PRO A 645 -35.83 12.91 -0.03
N GLY A 646 -36.27 13.58 -1.11
CA GLY A 646 -35.86 13.27 -2.48
C GLY A 646 -36.51 12.02 -3.10
N ALA A 647 -37.37 11.28 -2.39
CA ALA A 647 -37.99 10.06 -2.93
C ALA A 647 -38.91 10.33 -4.12
N GLY A 648 -39.71 11.40 -4.08
CA GLY A 648 -40.59 11.78 -5.19
C GLY A 648 -39.82 12.18 -6.46
N GLU A 649 -38.70 12.89 -6.30
CA GLU A 649 -37.81 13.27 -7.41
C GLU A 649 -37.15 12.03 -8.02
N LEU A 650 -36.64 11.11 -7.19
CA LEU A 650 -36.07 9.84 -7.64
C LEU A 650 -37.09 8.99 -8.39
N VAL A 651 -38.34 8.88 -7.90
CA VAL A 651 -39.39 8.12 -8.60
C VAL A 651 -39.69 8.73 -9.96
N ALA A 652 -39.90 10.04 -10.03
CA ALA A 652 -40.20 10.73 -11.28
C ALA A 652 -39.07 10.55 -12.32
N GLU A 653 -37.81 10.64 -11.89
CA GLU A 653 -36.64 10.41 -12.73
C GLU A 653 -36.58 8.98 -13.26
N LEU A 654 -36.77 7.97 -12.40
CA LEU A 654 -36.78 6.56 -12.81
C LEU A 654 -37.95 6.23 -13.76
N GLU A 655 -39.12 6.84 -13.54
CA GLU A 655 -40.28 6.72 -14.43
C GLU A 655 -40.04 7.38 -15.79
N GLU A 656 -39.31 8.49 -15.85
CA GLU A 656 -38.88 9.13 -17.10
C GLU A 656 -37.93 8.22 -17.90
N PHE A 657 -37.06 7.47 -17.23
CA PHE A 657 -36.25 6.41 -17.85
C PHE A 657 -37.04 5.14 -18.21
N GLY A 658 -38.36 5.14 -17.95
CA GLY A 658 -39.29 4.09 -18.36
C GLY A 658 -39.32 2.89 -17.41
N ALA A 659 -39.03 3.07 -16.12
CA ALA A 659 -39.25 2.07 -15.08
C ALA A 659 -40.57 2.30 -14.34
N GLU A 660 -41.25 1.22 -13.97
CA GLU A 660 -42.37 1.24 -13.02
C GLU A 660 -41.82 1.11 -11.60
N VAL A 661 -41.99 2.15 -10.77
CA VAL A 661 -41.40 2.21 -9.44
C VAL A 661 -42.48 2.16 -8.37
N SER A 662 -42.34 1.23 -7.44
CA SER A 662 -43.15 1.19 -6.21
C SER A 662 -42.26 1.52 -5.01
N VAL A 663 -42.75 2.40 -4.14
CA VAL A 663 -42.03 2.78 -2.92
C VAL A 663 -42.82 2.30 -1.72
N ALA A 664 -42.20 1.46 -0.88
CA ALA A 664 -42.82 0.94 0.33
C ALA A 664 -42.12 1.45 1.59
N ALA A 665 -42.92 1.96 2.53
CA ALA A 665 -42.47 2.24 3.89
C ALA A 665 -42.39 0.91 4.66
N CYS A 666 -41.19 0.40 4.88
CA CYS A 666 -40.97 -0.86 5.59
C CYS A 666 -39.62 -0.83 6.31
N ASP A 667 -39.64 -1.23 7.59
CA ASP A 667 -38.44 -1.60 8.30
C ASP A 667 -38.08 -3.04 7.91
N VAL A 668 -36.94 -3.21 7.25
CA VAL A 668 -36.50 -4.51 6.76
C VAL A 668 -36.04 -5.46 7.87
N SER A 669 -35.81 -4.93 9.08
CA SER A 669 -35.62 -5.75 10.28
C SER A 669 -36.92 -6.36 10.82
N ASP A 670 -38.10 -5.88 10.38
CA ASP A 670 -39.38 -6.52 10.67
C ASP A 670 -39.71 -7.55 9.58
N ARG A 671 -39.56 -8.82 9.93
CA ARG A 671 -39.80 -9.96 9.03
C ARG A 671 -41.23 -9.98 8.48
N ALA A 672 -42.23 -9.64 9.28
CA ALA A 672 -43.63 -9.68 8.86
C ALA A 672 -43.94 -8.54 7.88
N ALA A 673 -43.43 -7.33 8.17
CA ALA A 673 -43.54 -6.19 7.27
C ALA A 673 -42.85 -6.46 5.93
N LEU A 674 -41.64 -7.04 5.95
CA LEU A 674 -40.90 -7.39 4.74
C LEU A 674 -41.62 -8.48 3.93
N SER A 675 -42.19 -9.50 4.58
CA SER A 675 -43.01 -10.51 3.90
C SER A 675 -44.18 -9.87 3.15
N ALA A 676 -44.90 -8.95 3.78
CA ALA A 676 -46.03 -8.26 3.15
C ALA A 676 -45.61 -7.47 1.89
N VAL A 677 -44.43 -6.82 1.90
CA VAL A 677 -43.88 -6.15 0.72
C VAL A 677 -43.55 -7.16 -0.39
N LEU A 678 -42.90 -8.27 -0.03
CA LEU A 678 -42.49 -9.31 -0.99
C LEU A 678 -43.68 -10.07 -1.59
N ASP A 679 -44.76 -10.25 -0.83
CA ASP A 679 -46.00 -10.89 -1.27
C ASP A 679 -46.84 -9.97 -2.17
N GLY A 680 -46.61 -8.65 -2.09
CA GLY A 680 -47.21 -7.66 -2.99
C GLY A 680 -46.62 -7.65 -4.41
N ILE A 681 -45.50 -8.34 -4.66
CA ILE A 681 -44.85 -8.38 -5.97
C ILE A 681 -45.66 -9.27 -6.94
N PRO A 682 -46.09 -8.75 -8.12
CA PRO A 682 -46.94 -9.51 -9.04
C PRO A 682 -46.28 -10.80 -9.55
N ALA A 683 -47.02 -11.91 -9.55
CA ALA A 683 -46.52 -13.21 -10.04
C ALA A 683 -46.14 -13.21 -11.53
N GLY A 684 -46.73 -12.32 -12.35
CA GLY A 684 -46.35 -12.15 -13.76
C GLY A 684 -45.01 -11.46 -13.98
N HIS A 685 -44.48 -10.80 -12.95
CA HIS A 685 -43.18 -10.12 -12.94
C HIS A 685 -42.44 -10.45 -11.64
N PRO A 686 -41.98 -11.70 -11.50
CA PRO A 686 -41.43 -12.20 -10.23
C PRO A 686 -40.19 -11.39 -9.80
N LEU A 687 -39.88 -11.46 -8.51
CA LEU A 687 -38.65 -10.90 -7.97
C LEU A 687 -37.45 -11.65 -8.56
N THR A 688 -36.58 -10.93 -9.27
CA THR A 688 -35.37 -11.45 -9.94
C THR A 688 -34.08 -10.93 -9.32
N GLY A 689 -34.13 -9.82 -8.58
CA GLY A 689 -32.95 -9.23 -7.95
C GLY A 689 -33.24 -8.62 -6.59
N VAL A 690 -32.28 -8.73 -5.68
CA VAL A 690 -32.27 -8.01 -4.41
C VAL A 690 -30.96 -7.23 -4.30
N VAL A 691 -31.04 -5.94 -3.97
CA VAL A 691 -29.90 -5.10 -3.61
C VAL A 691 -30.15 -4.51 -2.22
N HIS A 692 -29.34 -4.94 -1.25
CA HIS A 692 -29.44 -4.49 0.13
C HIS A 692 -28.44 -3.38 0.42
N THR A 693 -28.90 -2.13 0.40
CA THR A 693 -28.08 -0.93 0.73
C THR A 693 -28.49 -0.30 2.06
N ALA A 694 -29.40 -0.93 2.82
CA ALA A 694 -29.84 -0.40 4.10
C ALA A 694 -28.70 -0.50 5.13
N GLY A 695 -28.54 0.56 5.91
CA GLY A 695 -27.50 0.62 6.94
C GLY A 695 -27.69 1.84 7.83
N VAL A 696 -27.25 1.69 9.08
CA VAL A 696 -27.18 2.75 10.07
C VAL A 696 -25.75 2.78 10.61
N LEU A 697 -25.23 3.98 10.85
CA LEU A 697 -23.98 4.20 11.56
C LEU A 697 -24.33 4.67 12.98
N ASP A 698 -23.70 4.07 13.97
CA ASP A 698 -23.77 4.47 15.37
C ASP A 698 -22.43 4.15 16.02
N ASP A 699 -21.39 4.82 15.49
CA ASP A 699 -20.00 4.53 15.79
C ASP A 699 -19.67 4.82 17.27
N GLY A 700 -18.75 4.04 17.82
CA GLY A 700 -18.27 4.13 19.18
C GLY A 700 -17.08 3.22 19.42
N VAL A 701 -16.10 3.70 20.17
CA VAL A 701 -14.95 2.89 20.60
C VAL A 701 -15.44 1.70 21.43
N VAL A 702 -14.78 0.55 21.29
CA VAL A 702 -15.21 -0.73 21.85
C VAL A 702 -15.38 -0.66 23.37
N ALA A 703 -14.52 0.10 24.06
CA ALA A 703 -14.59 0.30 25.51
C ALA A 703 -15.88 0.99 26.01
N SER A 704 -16.58 1.75 25.15
CA SER A 704 -17.82 2.47 25.50
C SER A 704 -19.02 2.11 24.61
N LEU A 705 -18.87 1.10 23.76
CA LEU A 705 -19.92 0.67 22.85
C LEU A 705 -21.02 -0.04 23.64
N SER A 706 -22.24 0.50 23.64
CA SER A 706 -23.36 -0.09 24.37
C SER A 706 -24.04 -1.21 23.59
N ALA A 707 -24.72 -2.10 24.29
CA ALA A 707 -25.50 -3.19 23.68
C ALA A 707 -26.59 -2.65 22.74
N GLU A 708 -27.23 -1.52 23.08
CA GLU A 708 -28.27 -0.89 22.25
C GLU A 708 -27.71 -0.34 20.93
N ARG A 709 -26.50 0.26 20.96
CA ARG A 709 -25.83 0.73 19.73
C ARG A 709 -25.37 -0.41 18.85
N LEU A 710 -24.93 -1.52 19.46
CA LEU A 710 -24.61 -2.74 18.75
C LEU A 710 -25.86 -3.32 18.08
N ASP A 711 -26.94 -3.45 18.84
CA ASP A 711 -28.22 -4.00 18.39
C ASP A 711 -28.84 -3.20 17.23
N ALA A 712 -28.85 -1.87 17.32
CA ALA A 712 -29.40 -1.01 16.28
C ALA A 712 -28.70 -1.20 14.92
N VAL A 713 -27.38 -1.40 14.92
CA VAL A 713 -26.58 -1.59 13.69
C VAL A 713 -26.72 -3.03 13.17
N LEU A 714 -26.77 -4.02 14.06
CA LEU A 714 -27.07 -5.42 13.69
C LEU A 714 -28.47 -5.54 13.07
N GLY A 715 -29.49 -4.88 13.65
CA GLY A 715 -30.85 -4.91 13.13
C GLY A 715 -30.97 -4.39 11.69
N ALA A 716 -30.33 -3.26 11.40
CA ALA A 716 -30.40 -2.63 10.08
C ALA A 716 -29.69 -3.43 8.97
N LYS A 717 -28.75 -4.31 9.32
CA LYS A 717 -27.90 -5.07 8.38
C LYS A 717 -28.06 -6.57 8.50
N ALA A 718 -27.72 -7.16 9.64
CA ALA A 718 -27.71 -8.60 9.84
C ALA A 718 -29.13 -9.18 9.79
N ASP A 719 -30.06 -8.66 10.59
CA ASP A 719 -31.44 -9.15 10.63
C ASP A 719 -32.13 -8.94 9.28
N ALA A 720 -31.98 -7.74 8.72
CA ALA A 720 -32.54 -7.39 7.44
C ALA A 720 -32.09 -8.34 6.33
N ALA A 721 -30.78 -8.63 6.26
CA ALA A 721 -30.24 -9.55 5.28
C ALA A 721 -30.65 -11.01 5.55
N TRP A 722 -30.77 -11.42 6.81
CA TRP A 722 -31.28 -12.74 7.18
C TRP A 722 -32.75 -12.92 6.77
N HIS A 723 -33.61 -11.95 7.04
CA HIS A 723 -35.02 -11.99 6.62
C HIS A 723 -35.15 -11.98 5.10
N LEU A 724 -34.36 -11.16 4.40
CA LEU A 724 -34.27 -11.22 2.94
C LEU A 724 -33.84 -12.60 2.46
N HIS A 725 -32.89 -13.24 3.14
CA HIS A 725 -32.46 -14.59 2.80
C HIS A 725 -33.61 -15.60 2.94
N GLU A 726 -34.24 -15.70 4.11
CA GLU A 726 -35.31 -16.65 4.38
C GLU A 726 -36.50 -16.47 3.43
N LEU A 727 -36.96 -15.23 3.24
CA LEU A 727 -38.16 -14.92 2.44
C LEU A 727 -37.93 -15.06 0.93
N THR A 728 -36.68 -15.28 0.50
CA THR A 728 -36.31 -15.44 -0.92
C THR A 728 -35.80 -16.84 -1.28
N LEU A 729 -35.71 -17.79 -0.34
CA LEU A 729 -35.20 -19.15 -0.60
C LEU A 729 -35.88 -19.87 -1.77
N GLY A 730 -37.20 -19.67 -1.95
CA GLY A 730 -37.99 -20.29 -3.03
C GLY A 730 -38.17 -19.41 -4.27
N ARG A 731 -37.52 -18.25 -4.35
CA ARG A 731 -37.72 -17.28 -5.45
C ARG A 731 -36.59 -17.39 -6.49
N PRO A 732 -36.87 -17.21 -7.79
CA PRO A 732 -35.90 -17.35 -8.86
C PRO A 732 -35.01 -16.11 -8.99
N LEU A 733 -34.25 -15.80 -7.94
CA LEU A 733 -33.31 -14.68 -7.97
C LEU A 733 -32.17 -14.98 -8.95
N ALA A 734 -31.82 -14.00 -9.77
CA ALA A 734 -30.60 -13.95 -10.56
C ALA A 734 -29.46 -13.25 -9.79
N ALA A 735 -29.79 -12.31 -8.89
CA ALA A 735 -28.81 -11.64 -8.03
C ALA A 735 -29.33 -11.38 -6.61
N PHE A 736 -28.42 -11.48 -5.64
CA PHE A 736 -28.64 -11.07 -4.25
C PHE A 736 -27.39 -10.31 -3.79
N VAL A 737 -27.43 -8.99 -3.87
CA VAL A 737 -26.28 -8.12 -3.62
C VAL A 737 -26.44 -7.48 -2.25
N VAL A 738 -25.43 -7.60 -1.38
CA VAL A 738 -25.43 -6.94 -0.07
C VAL A 738 -24.28 -5.93 0.02
N PHE A 739 -24.59 -4.70 0.41
CA PHE A 739 -23.58 -3.66 0.61
C PHE A 739 -22.98 -3.77 2.00
N SER A 740 -21.79 -4.35 2.02
CA SER A 740 -20.90 -4.45 3.17
C SER A 740 -19.95 -3.24 3.21
N SER A 741 -18.90 -3.30 4.03
CA SER A 741 -17.88 -2.26 4.13
C SER A 741 -16.50 -2.85 4.36
N SER A 742 -15.48 -2.19 3.81
CA SER A 742 -14.08 -2.52 4.07
C SER A 742 -13.72 -2.48 5.57
N ALA A 743 -14.48 -1.76 6.41
CA ALA A 743 -14.34 -1.79 7.87
C ALA A 743 -14.51 -3.19 8.46
N GLY A 744 -15.40 -4.03 7.89
CA GLY A 744 -15.57 -5.43 8.28
C GLY A 744 -14.36 -6.31 7.93
N VAL A 745 -13.53 -5.88 6.97
CA VAL A 745 -12.34 -6.62 6.49
C VAL A 745 -11.07 -6.15 7.18
N PHE A 746 -10.86 -4.83 7.27
CA PHE A 746 -9.62 -4.25 7.79
C PHE A 746 -9.65 -4.01 9.31
N GLY A 747 -10.86 -3.87 9.89
CA GLY A 747 -11.06 -3.21 11.16
C GLY A 747 -10.93 -1.70 11.02
N ALA A 748 -11.81 -0.94 11.67
CA ALA A 748 -11.70 0.51 11.75
C ALA A 748 -11.95 0.96 13.20
N PRO A 749 -11.04 1.75 13.79
CA PRO A 749 -11.25 2.27 15.14
C PRO A 749 -12.59 2.99 15.25
N GLY A 750 -13.34 2.72 16.33
CA GLY A 750 -14.67 3.27 16.57
C GLY A 750 -15.80 2.57 15.82
N GLN A 751 -15.53 1.53 15.02
CA GLN A 751 -16.54 0.89 14.18
C GLN A 751 -16.76 -0.59 14.55
N GLY A 752 -16.70 -0.93 15.84
CA GLY A 752 -16.86 -2.32 16.31
C GLY A 752 -18.21 -2.95 15.93
N ASN A 753 -19.32 -2.26 16.19
CA ASN A 753 -20.67 -2.71 15.80
C ASN A 753 -20.87 -2.76 14.28
N TYR A 754 -20.39 -1.74 13.57
CA TYR A 754 -20.52 -1.66 12.11
C TYR A 754 -19.68 -2.74 11.41
N ALA A 755 -18.45 -2.98 11.85
CA ALA A 755 -17.61 -4.05 11.33
C ALA A 755 -18.26 -5.42 11.59
N ALA A 756 -18.77 -5.68 12.80
CA ALA A 756 -19.47 -6.92 13.14
C ALA A 756 -20.67 -7.18 12.21
N ALA A 757 -21.52 -6.17 12.00
CA ALA A 757 -22.69 -6.29 11.14
C ALA A 757 -22.34 -6.52 9.67
N ASN A 758 -21.25 -5.91 9.17
CA ASN A 758 -20.79 -6.14 7.80
C ASN A 758 -20.15 -7.52 7.61
N THR A 759 -19.40 -8.02 8.62
CA THR A 759 -18.87 -9.38 8.58
C THR A 759 -19.99 -10.45 8.55
N PHE A 760 -21.15 -10.19 9.18
CA PHE A 760 -22.33 -11.03 8.98
C PHE A 760 -22.78 -11.08 7.51
N LEU A 761 -22.84 -9.94 6.83
CA LEU A 761 -23.24 -9.86 5.41
C LEU A 761 -22.28 -10.65 4.53
N ASP A 762 -20.99 -10.54 4.79
CA ASP A 762 -19.93 -11.27 4.09
C ASP A 762 -20.11 -12.78 4.26
N ALA A 763 -20.35 -13.24 5.50
CA ALA A 763 -20.60 -14.64 5.82
C ALA A 763 -21.92 -15.16 5.21
N LEU A 764 -22.98 -14.36 5.22
CA LEU A 764 -24.27 -14.71 4.63
C LEU A 764 -24.18 -14.90 3.12
N ALA A 765 -23.40 -14.07 2.42
CA ALA A 765 -23.18 -14.24 0.99
C ALA A 765 -22.52 -15.59 0.68
N SER A 766 -21.49 -15.97 1.45
CA SER A 766 -20.86 -17.29 1.32
C SER A 766 -21.81 -18.43 1.66
N HIS A 767 -22.59 -18.30 2.75
CA HIS A 767 -23.62 -19.27 3.14
C HIS A 767 -24.65 -19.51 2.02
N ARG A 768 -25.17 -18.44 1.41
CA ARG A 768 -26.12 -18.54 0.29
C ARG A 768 -25.51 -19.26 -0.91
N ARG A 769 -24.26 -18.95 -1.27
CA ARG A 769 -23.56 -19.63 -2.37
C ARG A 769 -23.32 -21.10 -2.09
N ALA A 770 -23.01 -21.48 -0.85
CA ALA A 770 -22.89 -22.89 -0.46
C ALA A 770 -24.20 -23.66 -0.64
N MET A 771 -25.36 -22.98 -0.60
CA MET A 771 -26.68 -23.54 -0.93
C MET A 771 -27.00 -23.54 -2.43
N GLY A 772 -26.10 -23.07 -3.29
CA GLY A 772 -26.33 -22.91 -4.73
C GLY A 772 -27.21 -21.70 -5.09
N LEU A 773 -27.42 -20.77 -4.17
CA LEU A 773 -28.18 -19.54 -4.40
C LEU A 773 -27.24 -18.38 -4.76
N PRO A 774 -27.64 -17.45 -5.66
CA PRO A 774 -26.82 -16.29 -5.95
C PRO A 774 -26.71 -15.40 -4.71
N ALA A 775 -25.51 -14.88 -4.49
CA ALA A 775 -25.23 -13.84 -3.51
C ALA A 775 -23.88 -13.16 -3.80
N VAL A 776 -23.72 -11.88 -3.50
CA VAL A 776 -22.39 -11.24 -3.47
C VAL A 776 -22.40 -10.16 -2.40
N SER A 777 -21.38 -10.17 -1.54
CA SER A 777 -21.11 -9.10 -0.59
C SER A 777 -20.08 -8.14 -1.16
N LEU A 778 -20.42 -6.85 -1.17
CA LEU A 778 -19.56 -5.78 -1.66
C LEU A 778 -19.05 -4.97 -0.49
N ALA A 779 -17.82 -5.25 -0.06
CA ALA A 779 -17.15 -4.54 1.02
C ALA A 779 -16.56 -3.22 0.50
N TRP A 780 -17.39 -2.17 0.50
CA TRP A 780 -17.05 -0.86 -0.04
C TRP A 780 -16.07 -0.09 0.84
N GLY A 781 -15.11 0.57 0.18
CA GLY A 781 -14.38 1.72 0.70
C GLY A 781 -15.23 2.99 0.71
N LEU A 782 -14.61 4.13 0.98
CA LEU A 782 -15.32 5.39 1.14
C LEU A 782 -15.79 5.95 -0.22
N TRP A 783 -17.07 6.30 -0.33
CA TRP A 783 -17.64 7.05 -1.46
C TRP A 783 -17.67 8.55 -1.15
N ALA A 784 -17.21 9.37 -2.09
CA ALA A 784 -17.14 10.83 -1.93
C ALA A 784 -18.53 11.48 -1.88
N ALA A 785 -19.50 10.96 -2.64
CA ALA A 785 -20.88 11.46 -2.70
C ALA A 785 -21.89 10.30 -2.72
N GLY A 786 -23.12 10.53 -2.23
CA GLY A 786 -24.18 9.53 -2.16
C GLY A 786 -23.99 8.45 -1.09
N GLY A 787 -22.78 8.29 -0.56
CA GLY A 787 -22.45 7.37 0.53
C GLY A 787 -22.24 8.04 1.88
N MET A 788 -21.62 7.30 2.80
CA MET A 788 -21.32 7.78 4.15
C MET A 788 -20.29 8.92 4.16
N GLY A 789 -19.49 9.07 3.09
CA GLY A 789 -18.51 10.15 2.95
C GLY A 789 -19.11 11.53 2.68
N GLU A 790 -20.38 11.60 2.25
CA GLU A 790 -21.09 12.88 2.04
C GLU A 790 -21.27 13.68 3.35
N ARG A 791 -21.20 12.98 4.50
CA ARG A 791 -21.27 13.60 5.83
C ARG A 791 -19.91 14.14 6.31
N LEU A 792 -18.82 13.82 5.63
CA LEU A 792 -17.47 14.20 6.01
C LEU A 792 -17.06 15.51 5.33
N GLY A 793 -16.37 16.38 6.07
CA GLY A 793 -15.82 17.61 5.51
C GLY A 793 -14.60 17.35 4.61
N ALA A 794 -14.26 18.31 3.74
CA ALA A 794 -13.11 18.22 2.84
C ALA A 794 -11.76 18.02 3.56
N ALA A 795 -11.64 18.41 4.83
CA ALA A 795 -10.44 18.16 5.64
C ALA A 795 -10.29 16.67 6.01
N GLU A 796 -11.39 16.00 6.33
CA GLU A 796 -11.43 14.60 6.76
C GLU A 796 -11.22 13.64 5.58
N LEU A 797 -11.81 13.95 4.42
CA LEU A 797 -11.52 13.23 3.17
C LEU A 797 -10.03 13.30 2.80
N ARG A 798 -9.39 14.48 2.94
CA ARG A 798 -7.95 14.63 2.72
C ARG A 798 -7.09 13.91 3.77
N ARG A 799 -7.57 13.78 5.02
CA ARG A 799 -6.89 13.00 6.06
C ARG A 799 -6.89 11.51 5.68
N LEU A 800 -8.04 10.96 5.29
CA LEU A 800 -8.17 9.56 4.88
C LEU A 800 -7.34 9.25 3.63
N GLY A 801 -7.33 10.15 2.64
CA GLY A 801 -6.46 10.04 1.46
C GLY A 801 -4.97 9.97 1.82
N ARG A 802 -4.48 10.85 2.70
CA ARG A 802 -3.09 10.83 3.19
C ARG A 802 -2.71 9.56 3.96
N ASN A 803 -3.70 8.91 4.58
CA ASN A 803 -3.52 7.65 5.28
C ASN A 803 -3.70 6.42 4.36
N GLY A 804 -3.79 6.62 3.03
CA GLY A 804 -3.82 5.54 2.05
C GLY A 804 -5.21 5.08 1.62
N PHE A 805 -6.29 5.75 2.08
CA PHE A 805 -7.69 5.40 1.78
C PHE A 805 -8.43 6.58 1.13
N PRO A 806 -8.10 6.96 -0.11
CA PRO A 806 -8.82 8.01 -0.83
C PRO A 806 -10.29 7.62 -1.09
N ALA A 807 -11.16 8.63 -1.16
CA ALA A 807 -12.56 8.41 -1.51
C ALA A 807 -12.74 8.12 -3.01
N MET A 808 -13.74 7.31 -3.34
CA MET A 808 -14.14 6.96 -4.70
C MET A 808 -15.19 7.94 -5.23
N THR A 809 -15.16 8.23 -6.52
CA THR A 809 -16.27 8.94 -7.18
C THR A 809 -17.47 8.00 -7.37
N VAL A 810 -18.63 8.58 -7.71
CA VAL A 810 -19.85 7.80 -7.95
C VAL A 810 -19.67 6.89 -9.16
N GLU A 811 -19.05 7.40 -10.23
CA GLU A 811 -18.80 6.69 -11.48
C GLU A 811 -17.87 5.48 -11.24
N GLN A 812 -16.80 5.67 -10.47
CA GLN A 812 -15.89 4.60 -10.06
C GLN A 812 -16.63 3.52 -9.26
N GLY A 813 -17.48 3.93 -8.32
CA GLY A 813 -18.25 3.01 -7.50
C GLY A 813 -19.26 2.19 -8.31
N LEU A 814 -19.94 2.80 -9.28
CA LEU A 814 -20.88 2.10 -10.16
C LEU A 814 -20.19 1.14 -11.14
N ALA A 815 -19.04 1.52 -11.70
CA ALA A 815 -18.24 0.60 -12.52
C ALA A 815 -17.77 -0.63 -11.73
N LEU A 816 -17.33 -0.45 -10.48
CA LEU A 816 -16.96 -1.55 -9.59
C LEU A 816 -18.16 -2.42 -9.18
N PHE A 817 -19.37 -1.83 -9.10
CA PHE A 817 -20.60 -2.59 -8.88
C PHE A 817 -20.87 -3.54 -10.04
N ASP A 818 -20.73 -3.08 -11.29
CA ASP A 818 -20.92 -3.90 -12.48
C ASP A 818 -19.89 -5.03 -12.58
N SER A 819 -18.62 -4.70 -12.33
CA SER A 819 -17.52 -5.68 -12.28
C SER A 819 -17.75 -6.76 -11.21
N ALA A 820 -18.37 -6.41 -10.09
CA ALA A 820 -18.67 -7.37 -9.04
C ALA A 820 -19.87 -8.27 -9.32
N LEU A 821 -20.81 -7.85 -10.19
CA LEU A 821 -21.96 -8.67 -10.59
C LEU A 821 -21.56 -9.87 -11.46
N THR A 822 -20.42 -9.79 -12.15
CA THR A 822 -19.88 -10.86 -13.02
C THR A 822 -18.80 -11.70 -12.33
N ALA A 823 -18.53 -11.45 -11.05
CA ALA A 823 -17.48 -12.11 -10.28
C ALA A 823 -17.95 -13.40 -9.60
N ASP A 824 -17.08 -14.42 -9.63
CA ASP A 824 -17.33 -15.73 -9.01
C ASP A 824 -16.96 -15.79 -7.51
N ASP A 825 -16.61 -14.66 -6.88
CA ASP A 825 -16.31 -14.60 -5.43
C ASP A 825 -17.53 -14.16 -4.60
N ALA A 826 -17.77 -14.80 -3.45
CA ALA A 826 -18.88 -14.45 -2.55
C ALA A 826 -18.69 -13.07 -1.89
N LEU A 827 -17.45 -12.61 -1.78
CA LEU A 827 -17.03 -11.35 -1.19
C LEU A 827 -16.07 -10.63 -2.13
N ARG A 828 -16.36 -9.37 -2.46
CA ARG A 828 -15.46 -8.46 -3.18
C ARG A 828 -15.18 -7.25 -2.30
N VAL A 829 -13.91 -6.92 -2.14
CA VAL A 829 -13.47 -5.72 -1.42
C VAL A 829 -13.19 -4.63 -2.44
N LEU A 830 -14.02 -3.58 -2.43
CA LEU A 830 -14.06 -2.55 -3.47
C LEU A 830 -13.60 -1.24 -2.85
N VAL A 831 -12.30 -0.97 -2.90
CA VAL A 831 -11.66 0.15 -2.18
C VAL A 831 -10.50 0.69 -2.99
N ARG A 832 -10.35 2.02 -3.03
CA ARG A 832 -9.13 2.64 -3.54
C ARG A 832 -8.06 2.67 -2.47
N LEU A 833 -6.88 2.18 -2.82
CA LEU A 833 -5.70 2.17 -1.96
C LEU A 833 -4.59 2.97 -2.62
N ASP A 834 -4.00 3.90 -1.88
CA ASP A 834 -2.74 4.55 -2.24
C ASP A 834 -1.61 3.78 -1.54
N LEU A 835 -1.00 2.82 -2.25
CA LEU A 835 0.02 1.94 -1.69
C LEU A 835 1.28 2.69 -1.20
N PRO A 836 1.80 3.71 -1.91
CA PRO A 836 2.84 4.59 -1.38
C PRO A 836 2.44 5.29 -0.07
N ALA A 837 1.24 5.87 0.00
CA ALA A 837 0.76 6.51 1.21
C ALA A 837 0.57 5.51 2.36
N LEU A 838 0.08 4.29 2.09
CA LEU A 838 0.00 3.20 3.08
C LEU A 838 1.39 2.82 3.61
N ARG A 839 2.39 2.71 2.73
CA ARG A 839 3.79 2.46 3.14
C ARG A 839 4.31 3.54 4.07
N ALA A 840 4.09 4.81 3.72
CA ALA A 840 4.50 5.95 4.53
C ALA A 840 3.75 6.02 5.87
N ALA A 841 2.43 5.80 5.86
CA ALA A 841 1.59 5.80 7.06
C ALA A 841 1.96 4.66 8.02
N GLY A 842 2.24 3.45 7.49
CA GLY A 842 2.71 2.31 8.28
C GLY A 842 4.06 2.54 8.97
N ALA A 843 4.93 3.37 8.38
CA ALA A 843 6.19 3.76 8.99
C ALA A 843 6.01 4.82 10.10
N ALA A 844 4.99 5.67 9.99
CA ALA A 844 4.80 6.85 10.85
C ALA A 844 3.75 6.70 11.97
N SER A 845 2.74 5.83 11.81
CA SER A 845 1.55 5.78 12.68
C SER A 845 1.30 4.42 13.35
N GLY A 846 2.25 3.48 13.24
CA GLY A 846 2.14 2.12 13.77
C GLY A 846 1.88 1.05 12.70
N PRO A 847 1.82 -0.24 13.08
CA PRO A 847 1.74 -1.34 12.12
C PRO A 847 0.43 -1.30 11.32
N LEU A 848 0.54 -1.38 9.99
CA LEU A 848 -0.60 -1.55 9.08
C LEU A 848 -1.45 -2.76 9.47
N SER A 849 -2.76 -2.69 9.16
CA SER A 849 -3.67 -3.82 9.31
C SER A 849 -3.05 -5.07 8.64
N PRO A 850 -2.90 -6.21 9.34
CA PRO A 850 -2.11 -7.33 8.85
C PRO A 850 -2.59 -7.94 7.52
N VAL A 851 -3.88 -7.77 7.21
CA VAL A 851 -4.45 -8.17 5.92
C VAL A 851 -3.85 -7.38 4.74
N LEU A 852 -3.40 -6.13 4.93
CA LEU A 852 -2.78 -5.30 3.88
C LEU A 852 -1.31 -5.63 3.62
N ARG A 853 -0.66 -6.43 4.47
CA ARG A 853 0.78 -6.77 4.33
C ARG A 853 1.10 -7.53 3.04
N GLY A 854 0.10 -8.15 2.39
CA GLY A 854 0.28 -8.80 1.08
C GLY A 854 0.46 -7.82 -0.08
N LEU A 855 -0.07 -6.60 0.03
CA LEU A 855 0.00 -5.56 -1.02
C LEU A 855 1.17 -4.60 -0.84
N VAL A 856 1.73 -4.57 0.37
CA VAL A 856 2.80 -3.66 0.74
C VAL A 856 4.03 -4.50 1.09
N THR A 857 5.00 -4.55 0.18
CA THR A 857 6.33 -5.11 0.47
C THR A 857 6.94 -4.29 1.60
N PRO A 858 7.29 -4.91 2.74
CA PRO A 858 8.05 -4.20 3.76
C PRO A 858 9.39 -3.81 3.14
N ALA A 859 9.76 -2.52 3.20
CA ALA A 859 11.13 -2.15 2.91
C ALA A 859 12.05 -3.02 3.77
N ARG A 860 12.97 -3.77 3.14
CA ARG A 860 13.98 -4.52 3.89
C ARG A 860 14.70 -3.50 4.77
N ARG A 861 14.69 -3.70 6.10
CA ARG A 861 15.50 -2.89 7.01
C ARG A 861 16.93 -2.99 6.53
N ALA A 862 17.48 -1.88 6.04
CA ALA A 862 18.89 -1.77 5.71
C ALA A 862 19.69 -2.02 6.98
N ALA A 863 20.55 -3.04 6.98
CA ALA A 863 21.53 -3.22 8.02
C ALA A 863 22.65 -2.20 7.80
N GLY A 864 22.52 -1.02 8.43
CA GLY A 864 23.53 0.04 8.38
C GLY A 864 22.91 1.43 8.18
N ASN A 865 23.24 2.35 9.09
CA ASN A 865 22.78 3.73 9.25
C ASN A 865 21.32 3.95 9.70
N THR A 866 21.12 3.78 11.01
CA THR A 866 20.11 4.52 11.78
C THR A 866 20.45 6.02 11.77
N SER A 867 20.03 6.74 10.72
CA SER A 867 20.05 8.22 10.72
C SER A 867 18.68 8.85 10.47
N THR A 868 17.59 8.12 10.73
CA THR A 868 16.24 8.68 10.93
C THR A 868 15.54 8.10 12.17
N GLY A 869 16.30 7.53 13.09
CA GLY A 869 15.77 6.96 14.32
C GLY A 869 16.84 6.92 15.40
N GLU A 870 17.30 8.09 15.86
CA GLU A 870 17.62 8.15 17.28
C GLU A 870 16.32 7.77 17.99
N SER A 871 16.33 6.68 18.77
CA SER A 871 15.21 6.40 19.67
C SER A 871 14.94 7.69 20.44
N LEU A 872 13.68 8.10 20.57
CA LEU A 872 13.32 9.29 21.33
C LEU A 872 14.00 9.29 22.71
N HIS A 873 14.18 8.09 23.29
CA HIS A 873 14.99 7.84 24.48
C HIS A 873 16.46 8.30 24.37
N ALA A 874 17.16 8.01 23.28
CA ALA A 874 18.54 8.46 23.05
C ALA A 874 18.63 9.98 22.88
N ARG A 875 17.72 10.58 22.11
CA ARG A 875 17.62 12.06 21.97
C ARG A 875 17.37 12.76 23.30
N LEU A 876 16.45 12.22 24.09
CA LEU A 876 16.13 12.77 25.41
C LEU A 876 17.22 12.50 26.44
N ALA A 877 17.97 11.40 26.34
CA ALA A 877 19.07 11.08 27.24
C ALA A 877 20.20 12.13 27.19
N ASP A 878 20.51 12.63 25.99
CA ASP A 878 21.58 13.62 25.76
C ASP A 878 21.11 15.08 25.95
N LEU A 879 19.80 15.32 26.04
CA LEU A 879 19.25 16.65 26.32
C LEU A 879 19.32 16.99 27.82
N PRO A 880 19.76 18.21 28.20
CA PRO A 880 19.62 18.73 29.56
C PRO A 880 18.16 18.65 30.04
N ALA A 881 17.95 18.41 31.33
CA ALA A 881 16.59 18.27 31.89
C ALA A 881 15.66 19.46 31.59
N GLU A 882 16.24 20.66 31.40
CA GLU A 882 15.51 21.88 31.05
C GLU A 882 15.05 21.93 29.58
N GLU A 883 15.66 21.15 28.69
CA GLU A 883 15.39 21.12 27.24
C GLU A 883 14.50 19.92 26.82
N ARG A 884 14.31 18.91 27.68
CA ARG A 884 13.44 17.75 27.44
C ARG A 884 11.95 18.10 27.35
N GLY A 885 11.49 19.00 28.23
CA GLY A 885 10.09 19.43 28.29
C GLY A 885 9.61 20.11 26.99
N PRO A 886 10.34 21.11 26.45
CA PRO A 886 10.04 21.72 25.15
C PRO A 886 10.01 20.73 23.98
N GLU A 887 10.96 19.79 23.92
CA GLU A 887 11.04 18.78 22.86
C GLU A 887 9.85 17.80 22.89
N LEU A 888 9.47 17.32 24.09
CA LEU A 888 8.29 16.47 24.27
C LEU A 888 6.99 17.22 23.98
N LEU A 889 6.93 18.52 24.30
CA LEU A 889 5.78 19.35 23.97
C LEU A 889 5.64 19.52 22.45
N ASP A 890 6.74 19.74 21.73
CA ASP A 890 6.72 19.85 20.27
C ASP A 890 6.30 18.52 19.61
N LEU A 891 6.78 17.39 20.14
CA LEU A 891 6.34 16.06 19.73
C LEU A 891 4.83 15.88 19.90
N VAL A 892 4.30 16.19 21.09
CA VAL A 892 2.86 16.05 21.37
C VAL A 892 2.04 16.99 20.46
N ARG A 893 2.46 18.25 20.28
CA ARG A 893 1.77 19.20 19.40
C ARG A 893 1.82 18.77 17.94
N THR A 894 2.91 18.17 17.49
CA THR A 894 3.05 17.58 16.15
C THR A 894 2.06 16.44 15.93
N GLU A 895 1.97 15.50 16.88
CA GLU A 895 1.01 14.39 16.76
C GLU A 895 -0.44 14.86 16.89
N VAL A 896 -0.74 15.83 17.74
CA VAL A 896 -2.07 16.47 17.84
C VAL A 896 -2.44 17.16 16.53
N ALA A 897 -1.52 17.92 15.95
CA ALA A 897 -1.73 18.58 14.65
C ALA A 897 -2.03 17.56 13.55
N ARG A 898 -1.34 16.41 13.55
CA ARG A 898 -1.58 15.32 12.58
C ARG A 898 -2.97 14.69 12.75
N VAL A 899 -3.38 14.39 13.98
CA VAL A 899 -4.71 13.81 14.28
C VAL A 899 -5.85 14.76 13.85
N LEU A 900 -5.69 16.05 14.13
CA LEU A 900 -6.67 17.08 13.78
C LEU A 900 -6.55 17.58 12.32
N GLY A 901 -5.53 17.16 11.58
CA GLY A 901 -5.29 17.57 10.19
C GLY A 901 -4.80 19.00 10.02
N HIS A 902 -4.23 19.61 11.06
CA HIS A 902 -3.58 20.92 11.00
C HIS A 902 -2.24 20.87 10.24
N PRO A 903 -1.82 21.97 9.61
CA PRO A 903 -0.61 22.01 8.78
C PRO A 903 0.69 21.94 9.59
N SER A 904 0.68 22.34 10.86
CA SER A 904 1.88 22.33 11.73
C SER A 904 1.53 22.29 13.22
N ALA A 905 2.50 21.91 14.06
CA ALA A 905 2.42 21.94 15.52
C ALA A 905 2.10 23.34 16.09
N ASP A 906 2.55 24.41 15.42
CA ASP A 906 2.29 25.80 15.80
C ASP A 906 0.80 26.16 15.77
N SER A 907 0.01 25.42 15.00
CA SER A 907 -1.45 25.58 14.89
C SER A 907 -2.19 25.13 16.16
N VAL A 908 -1.52 24.37 17.04
CA VAL A 908 -2.11 23.76 18.24
C VAL A 908 -1.63 24.54 19.47
N ALA A 909 -2.54 25.16 20.22
CA ALA A 909 -2.18 25.84 21.47
C ALA A 909 -1.81 24.82 22.56
N ALA A 910 -0.66 25.00 23.20
CA ALA A 910 -0.09 24.04 24.17
C ALA A 910 -0.98 23.80 25.41
N ASP A 911 -1.62 24.86 25.90
CA ASP A 911 -2.42 24.85 27.12
C ASP A 911 -3.93 24.79 26.87
N GLN A 912 -4.36 24.69 25.61
CA GLN A 912 -5.77 24.55 25.28
C GLN A 912 -6.23 23.13 25.56
N ALA A 913 -7.41 22.99 26.18
CA ALA A 913 -7.98 21.69 26.47
C ALA A 913 -8.28 20.93 25.17
N PHE A 914 -7.93 19.64 25.12
CA PHE A 914 -8.17 18.80 23.94
C PHE A 914 -9.64 18.80 23.49
N LYS A 915 -10.58 18.85 24.45
CA LYS A 915 -12.03 18.95 24.17
C LYS A 915 -12.38 20.21 23.36
N ASP A 916 -11.72 21.32 23.64
CA ASP A 916 -11.95 22.60 22.94
C ASP A 916 -11.22 22.67 21.59
N LEU A 917 -10.24 21.77 21.38
CA LEU A 917 -9.57 21.55 20.09
C LEU A 917 -10.34 20.56 19.19
N GLY A 918 -11.48 20.04 19.65
CA GLY A 918 -12.31 19.10 18.90
C GLY A 918 -11.91 17.64 19.05
N PHE A 919 -11.18 17.27 20.12
CA PHE A 919 -10.96 15.86 20.43
C PHE A 919 -12.24 15.18 20.89
N ASP A 920 -12.47 14.00 20.32
CA ASP A 920 -13.46 13.03 20.79
C ASP A 920 -12.76 11.75 21.26
N SER A 921 -13.55 10.73 21.60
CA SER A 921 -13.02 9.43 22.05
C SER A 921 -12.18 8.72 20.99
N LEU A 922 -12.43 8.96 19.69
CA LEU A 922 -11.72 8.31 18.60
C LEU A 922 -10.37 8.99 18.32
N SER A 923 -10.35 10.32 18.26
CA SER A 923 -9.12 11.08 18.07
C SER A 923 -8.17 10.92 19.26
N ALA A 924 -8.69 10.71 20.48
CA ALA A 924 -7.90 10.38 21.66
C ALA A 924 -7.18 9.01 21.52
N VAL A 925 -7.87 7.99 21.00
CA VAL A 925 -7.28 6.67 20.74
C VAL A 925 -6.21 6.75 19.64
N GLU A 926 -6.47 7.52 18.58
CA GLU A 926 -5.49 7.74 17.51
C GLU A 926 -4.23 8.43 18.02
N LEU A 927 -4.37 9.51 18.80
CA LEU A 927 -3.23 10.22 19.39
C LEU A 927 -2.41 9.29 20.29
N ARG A 928 -3.07 8.51 21.15
CA ARG A 928 -2.39 7.54 22.04
C ARG A 928 -1.61 6.50 21.23
N ASN A 929 -2.21 5.94 20.18
CA ASN A 929 -1.54 4.94 19.32
C ASN A 929 -0.30 5.51 18.64
N ARG A 930 -0.39 6.75 18.14
CA ARG A 930 0.75 7.47 17.54
C ARG A 930 1.85 7.71 18.55
N LEU A 931 1.51 8.18 19.75
CA LEU A 931 2.49 8.41 20.81
C LEU A 931 3.14 7.09 21.25
N ASN A 932 2.40 5.99 21.41
CA ASN A 932 2.98 4.67 21.69
C ASN A 932 3.98 4.25 20.61
N ALA A 933 3.65 4.45 19.34
CA ALA A 933 4.51 4.09 18.21
C ALA A 933 5.84 4.88 18.19
N VAL A 934 5.80 6.17 18.50
CA VAL A 934 6.99 7.05 18.46
C VAL A 934 7.82 6.96 19.75
N THR A 935 7.17 6.80 20.90
CA THR A 935 7.86 6.76 22.20
C THR A 935 8.31 5.35 22.61
N GLY A 936 7.68 4.31 22.06
CA GLY A 936 7.84 2.93 22.52
C GLY A 936 7.16 2.63 23.87
N LEU A 937 6.48 3.61 24.47
CA LEU A 937 5.74 3.46 25.72
C LEU A 937 4.38 2.78 25.51
N ARG A 938 3.82 2.26 26.60
CA ARG A 938 2.41 1.88 26.68
C ARG A 938 1.66 2.95 27.47
N LEU A 939 0.93 3.79 26.76
CA LEU A 939 0.13 4.86 27.35
C LEU A 939 -1.31 4.39 27.58
N PRO A 940 -1.95 4.79 28.71
CA PRO A 940 -3.31 4.38 29.04
C PRO A 940 -4.34 5.00 28.09
N ALA A 941 -5.51 4.37 27.96
CA ALA A 941 -6.61 4.88 27.14
C ALA A 941 -7.20 6.21 27.67
N THR A 942 -6.99 6.51 28.96
CA THR A 942 -7.43 7.75 29.63
C THR A 942 -6.46 8.91 29.47
N LEU A 943 -5.34 8.75 28.74
CA LEU A 943 -4.26 9.74 28.62
C LEU A 943 -4.75 11.18 28.40
N VAL A 944 -5.64 11.37 27.42
CA VAL A 944 -6.17 12.70 27.05
C VAL A 944 -7.13 13.28 28.10
N PHE A 945 -7.72 12.43 28.95
CA PHE A 945 -8.62 12.85 30.03
C PHE A 945 -7.85 13.15 31.32
N ASP A 946 -6.87 12.31 31.66
CA ASP A 946 -6.00 12.49 32.82
C ASP A 946 -5.03 13.68 32.61
N HIS A 947 -4.68 13.94 31.35
CA HIS A 947 -3.78 15.00 30.92
C HIS A 947 -4.45 15.82 29.80
N PRO A 948 -5.31 16.80 30.14
CA PRO A 948 -6.23 17.43 29.19
C PRO A 948 -5.60 18.43 28.23
N THR A 949 -4.28 18.66 28.28
CA THR A 949 -3.55 19.60 27.41
C THR A 949 -2.26 18.99 26.88
N ALA A 950 -1.73 19.52 25.77
CA ALA A 950 -0.46 19.05 25.21
C ALA A 950 0.69 19.20 26.21
N THR A 951 0.71 20.28 26.99
CA THR A 951 1.65 20.50 28.10
C THR A 951 1.56 19.40 29.16
N ALA A 952 0.34 19.00 29.55
CA ALA A 952 0.15 17.97 30.57
C ALA A 952 0.60 16.58 30.09
N VAL A 953 0.32 16.25 28.83
CA VAL A 953 0.78 14.99 28.22
C VAL A 953 2.30 14.97 28.10
N ALA A 954 2.93 16.04 27.63
CA ALA A 954 4.39 16.13 27.53
C ALA A 954 5.07 15.94 28.90
N ALA A 955 4.53 16.56 29.96
CA ALA A 955 5.03 16.37 31.32
C ALA A 955 4.81 14.94 31.84
N HIS A 956 3.76 14.25 31.40
CA HIS A 956 3.54 12.83 31.75
C HIS A 956 4.52 11.90 31.02
N LEU A 957 4.74 12.13 29.72
CA LEU A 957 5.74 11.40 28.94
C LEU A 957 7.14 11.56 29.55
N ASP A 958 7.51 12.78 29.94
CA ASP A 958 8.80 13.06 30.58
C ASP A 958 8.98 12.26 31.88
N ARG A 959 7.93 12.15 32.70
CA ARG A 959 7.95 11.32 33.92
C ARG A 959 8.14 9.84 33.62
N LEU A 960 7.45 9.30 32.60
CA LEU A 960 7.56 7.89 32.23
C LEU A 960 8.94 7.55 31.67
N LEU A 961 9.48 8.41 30.80
CA LEU A 961 10.78 8.21 30.16
C LEU A 961 11.95 8.44 31.13
N SER A 962 11.77 9.30 32.13
CA SER A 962 12.78 9.54 33.18
C SER A 962 12.84 8.42 34.23
N TYR A 963 11.86 7.52 34.28
CA TYR A 963 11.78 6.45 35.28
C TYR A 963 12.26 5.08 34.76
N ASP A 964 12.66 4.97 33.48
CA ASP A 964 13.07 3.70 32.88
C ASP A 964 14.55 3.40 33.16
N GLY A 965 14.79 3.01 34.40
CA GLY A 965 16.04 2.42 34.89
C GLY A 965 15.72 1.60 36.14
N THR A 966 15.45 0.31 35.95
CA THR A 966 15.08 -0.74 36.93
C THR A 966 13.63 -0.75 37.47
N ARG A 967 12.88 -1.79 37.06
CA ARG A 967 11.76 -2.36 37.84
C ARG A 967 12.18 -2.57 39.29
N PRO A 968 11.45 -2.09 40.30
CA PRO A 968 11.61 -2.57 41.65
C PRO A 968 10.93 -3.94 41.77
N SER A 969 11.74 -5.01 41.72
CA SER A 969 11.39 -6.22 42.46
C SER A 969 11.54 -5.91 43.95
N THR A 970 10.59 -6.38 44.75
CA THR A 970 10.43 -6.23 46.21
C THR A 970 9.83 -4.91 46.69
N VAL A 971 8.60 -5.02 47.24
CA VAL A 971 8.03 -4.04 48.15
C VAL A 971 8.95 -3.93 49.36
N ALA A 972 9.73 -2.86 49.44
CA ALA A 972 10.42 -2.48 50.67
C ALA A 972 9.39 -1.80 51.58
N THR A 973 8.96 -2.52 52.62
CA THR A 973 8.23 -1.96 53.75
C THR A 973 9.06 -0.88 54.44
N VAL A 974 8.61 0.37 54.38
CA VAL A 974 9.10 1.45 55.24
C VAL A 974 8.28 1.42 56.54
N PRO A 975 8.89 1.50 57.74
CA PRO A 975 8.17 1.41 58.99
C PRO A 975 7.33 2.68 59.21
N VAL A 976 6.01 2.51 59.29
CA VAL A 976 5.08 3.56 59.69
C VAL A 976 5.20 3.76 61.21
N ALA A 977 5.57 4.96 61.62
CA ALA A 977 5.35 5.40 62.99
C ALA A 977 3.84 5.49 63.23
N ARG A 978 3.34 4.72 64.20
CA ARG A 978 1.95 4.77 64.66
C ARG A 978 1.59 6.18 65.13
N VAL A 979 0.53 6.73 64.55
CA VAL A 979 -0.37 7.67 65.23
C VAL A 979 -1.79 7.15 65.01
N ASP A 980 -2.50 6.97 66.12
CA ASP A 980 -3.81 6.33 66.21
C ASP A 980 -4.96 7.16 65.61
N ASP A 981 -5.97 6.42 65.15
CA ASP A 981 -7.41 6.70 65.00
C ASP A 981 -7.91 7.90 64.16
N GLU A 982 -8.18 7.65 62.87
CA GLU A 982 -9.46 7.95 62.17
C GLU A 982 -9.49 7.30 60.75
N PRO A 983 -10.56 6.58 60.32
CA PRO A 983 -10.56 5.79 59.09
C PRO A 983 -11.27 6.49 57.92
N VAL A 984 -10.95 7.75 57.64
CA VAL A 984 -11.41 8.41 56.40
C VAL A 984 -10.33 9.35 55.87
N VAL A 985 -9.83 9.05 54.66
CA VAL A 985 -9.03 9.99 53.87
C VAL A 985 -9.93 10.51 52.74
N ILE A 986 -10.24 11.80 52.77
CA ILE A 986 -10.89 12.50 51.65
C ILE A 986 -9.80 12.96 50.70
N VAL A 987 -9.63 12.23 49.59
CA VAL A 987 -8.64 12.52 48.53
C VAL A 987 -9.16 13.50 47.47
N GLY A 988 -10.42 13.95 47.58
CA GLY A 988 -11.00 15.01 46.74
C GLY A 988 -12.45 15.34 47.11
N MET A 989 -12.83 16.62 46.97
CA MET A 989 -14.17 17.14 47.26
C MET A 989 -14.60 18.11 46.15
N ALA A 990 -15.82 17.96 45.63
CA ALA A 990 -16.44 18.91 44.71
C ALA A 990 -17.66 19.56 45.39
N CYS A 991 -17.62 20.87 45.59
CA CYS A 991 -18.69 21.64 46.25
C CYS A 991 -19.15 22.80 45.37
N ARG A 992 -20.45 23.12 45.42
CA ARG A 992 -21.02 24.32 44.79
C ARG A 992 -21.42 25.30 45.88
N PHE A 993 -20.67 26.39 46.02
CA PHE A 993 -20.91 27.39 47.07
C PHE A 993 -21.96 28.42 46.63
N PRO A 994 -22.92 28.80 47.49
CA PRO A 994 -23.83 29.91 47.22
C PRO A 994 -23.15 31.26 47.44
N GLY A 995 -23.61 32.30 46.74
CA GLY A 995 -23.23 33.70 47.05
C GLY A 995 -21.96 34.23 46.39
N GLY A 996 -21.42 33.56 45.37
CA GLY A 996 -20.24 34.05 44.62
C GLY A 996 -18.89 33.76 45.29
N VAL A 997 -18.86 32.85 46.25
CA VAL A 997 -17.66 32.37 46.94
C VAL A 997 -16.93 31.36 46.05
N SER A 998 -15.63 31.51 45.86
CA SER A 998 -14.84 30.76 44.87
C SER A 998 -13.86 29.74 45.46
N SER A 999 -13.68 29.70 46.78
CA SER A 999 -12.90 28.66 47.46
C SER A 999 -13.48 28.28 48.83
N PRO A 1000 -13.12 27.09 49.39
CA PRO A 1000 -13.49 26.71 50.74
C PRO A 1000 -13.03 27.71 51.81
N GLU A 1001 -11.84 28.31 51.66
CA GLU A 1001 -11.28 29.29 52.61
C GLU A 1001 -12.10 30.59 52.62
N GLU A 1002 -12.67 31.00 51.49
CA GLU A 1002 -13.57 32.15 51.38
C GLU A 1002 -14.94 31.88 52.02
N LEU A 1003 -15.36 30.61 52.17
CA LEU A 1003 -16.61 30.25 52.86
C LEU A 1003 -16.50 30.37 54.39
N TRP A 1004 -15.30 30.26 54.95
CA TRP A 1004 -15.05 30.28 56.39
C TRP A 1004 -14.61 31.65 56.94
N ARG A 1005 -14.58 32.69 56.09
CA ARG A 1005 -14.45 34.09 56.51
C ARG A 1005 -15.83 34.72 56.68
#